data_AF-A0A196S9L6-F1
#
_entry.id   AF-A0A196S9L6-F1
#
_cell.length_a   1.000
_cell.length_b   1.000
_cell.length_c   1.000
_cell.angle_alpha   90.00
_cell.angle_beta   90.00
_cell.angle_gamma   90.00
#
_symmetry.space_group_name_H-M   'P 1'
#
loop_
_entity.id
_entity.type
_entity.pdbx_description
1 polymer ?
#
loop_
_entity_poly.entity_id
_entity_poly.type
_entity_poly.pdbx_seq_one_letter_code
_entity_poly.pdbx_strand_id
1 'polypeptide(L)'
;MGEHCDVWSSQGRKNIFGQPVKVIEMQSEAGAMGALHGALVGGILGTTFSSSQGLMLMIPDMLKVAGELLPGVIHVASRSVAKQTGCLYCDYSDVFTTRGTGFTYLSSHSVQEAHDLALVAHIAALENSYPILHFFDGFRTSHEVASIEMMTPDEVKKVYPFDKALEFKKRGLNPTHPEAIGVVEGGDTWMQHAMANGPLLEKIPENVQAAMDKVASVTGRQYHLFDYAGAADADRVIVVMGASASTVEETVNYLNQHGEKVGVMKVHLWRPFSLKHFAAALPKTVKKICVLDKTREDAAYGDPLYEDVCAVANDMEQKVTVVGGRFGVGGKQFTPTMAKAAFDNLKADKPRNHFCLGIVDDVCHSNLPLGPTLNVSPKHLKQCILYGLGSDGTVGATQEAVKLIVDNTKLNAQAYFGFDAHKSGGLTVTHLRFGPDKITSEYNIENADYIGCHATGYVSKFDMLQNIKEGGTFVLNAPWKTVEELEKNLPPALKHQIAEKKVKFYVIDASAVAQKVGLRQRINMGHLVDKTTVKGLAFQPPMLEFNGACAGCGEMTIVKMLTQLYGDRIMFADAMGCTMVSLGGTGVVPFTRNQRGHGPTWGCSLFEDNADYGYGMYKSQVVRRNKLTAYVEQALASSAPMSQELRAAMQKWYDHRDDADAAIASYDELLPLLAKEKDKAVEIKNVNDYADMLPLHTTWILGGDGWAYDIGFNALDHVMASGDNIKCMVVDTEMYANTGGQQSKATQLSAVAKFAAGGKRMMKKDLGKHMMGYKNVYVASIAVGADPRQAIKALIEAQTYNGPALVISYSPCQQHGFPSKLGMSHLAEEERKAVECGYWPLYRYDPRRAEKGENPFQLDFKKLKGKVVDYLNGQNRYSVLERQHPEVADKLHEELQVELEKRHAERVRMAMSDKQLWKELNKTYGKK
;
A
#
# COMPACT_ATOMS: atom_id res chain seq x y z
N MET A 1 -4.06 -12.54 -2.33
CA MET A 1 -5.08 -13.56 -1.98
C MET A 1 -6.38 -13.35 -2.72
N GLY A 2 -7.13 -12.26 -2.48
CA GLY A 2 -8.43 -12.02 -3.14
C GLY A 2 -8.40 -12.14 -4.67
N GLU A 3 -7.33 -11.67 -5.32
CA GLU A 3 -7.14 -11.77 -6.76
C GLU A 3 -7.12 -13.23 -7.26
N HIS A 4 -6.44 -14.14 -6.55
CA HIS A 4 -6.42 -15.56 -6.93
C HIS A 4 -7.80 -16.20 -6.76
N CYS A 5 -8.55 -15.82 -5.72
CA CYS A 5 -9.92 -16.28 -5.52
C CYS A 5 -10.85 -15.83 -6.66
N ASP A 6 -10.71 -14.59 -7.12
CA ASP A 6 -11.45 -14.05 -8.26
C ASP A 6 -11.15 -14.83 -9.54
N VAL A 7 -9.86 -15.01 -9.86
CA VAL A 7 -9.41 -15.78 -11.03
C VAL A 7 -9.89 -17.24 -10.97
N TRP A 8 -9.78 -17.90 -9.81
CA TRP A 8 -10.26 -19.27 -9.66
C TRP A 8 -11.78 -19.37 -9.82
N SER A 9 -12.53 -18.40 -9.30
CA SER A 9 -13.98 -18.36 -9.45
C SER A 9 -14.39 -18.13 -10.90
N SER A 10 -13.73 -17.21 -11.61
CA SER A 10 -13.99 -16.94 -13.03
C SER A 10 -13.66 -18.14 -13.93
N GLN A 11 -12.70 -18.98 -13.51
CA GLN A 11 -12.37 -20.26 -14.16
C GLN A 11 -13.32 -21.41 -13.77
N GLY A 12 -14.33 -21.15 -12.93
CA GLY A 12 -15.32 -22.15 -12.50
C GLY A 12 -14.80 -23.14 -11.46
N ARG A 13 -13.68 -22.84 -10.77
CA ARG A 13 -13.17 -23.68 -9.68
C ARG A 13 -14.22 -23.76 -8.56
N LYS A 14 -14.61 -24.99 -8.23
CA LYS A 14 -15.62 -25.26 -7.19
C LYS A 14 -14.98 -25.36 -5.81
N ASN A 15 -15.67 -24.84 -4.80
CA ASN A 15 -15.38 -25.10 -3.40
C ASN A 15 -15.84 -26.53 -3.00
N ILE A 16 -15.65 -26.90 -1.73
CA ILE A 16 -16.05 -28.22 -1.21
C ILE A 16 -17.56 -28.48 -1.26
N PHE A 17 -18.38 -27.45 -1.47
CA PHE A 17 -19.84 -27.52 -1.64
C PHE A 17 -20.26 -27.63 -3.12
N GLY A 18 -19.31 -27.73 -4.05
CA GLY A 18 -19.58 -27.86 -5.48
C GLY A 18 -19.98 -26.56 -6.17
N GLN A 19 -19.78 -25.41 -5.53
CA GLN A 19 -20.14 -24.09 -6.05
C GLN A 19 -18.90 -23.21 -6.28
N PRO A 20 -18.86 -22.34 -7.31
CA PRO A 20 -17.87 -21.28 -7.39
C PRO A 20 -17.99 -20.32 -6.20
N VAL A 21 -16.86 -19.78 -5.73
CA VAL A 21 -16.84 -18.77 -4.65
C VAL A 21 -17.36 -17.44 -5.20
N LYS A 22 -18.32 -16.81 -4.54
CA LYS A 22 -18.75 -15.46 -4.90
C LYS A 22 -17.77 -14.44 -4.32
N VAL A 23 -17.00 -13.78 -5.18
CA VAL A 23 -16.07 -12.71 -4.79
C VAL A 23 -16.74 -11.36 -5.05
N ILE A 24 -16.72 -10.48 -4.06
CA ILE A 24 -17.28 -9.14 -4.15
C ILE A 24 -16.25 -8.17 -3.60
N GLU A 25 -15.82 -7.23 -4.43
CA GLU A 25 -14.99 -6.11 -4.01
C GLU A 25 -15.88 -5.00 -3.44
N MET A 26 -15.49 -4.47 -2.28
CA MET A 26 -16.17 -3.36 -1.61
C MET A 26 -15.37 -2.06 -1.79
N GLN A 27 -15.97 -0.91 -1.46
CA GLN A 27 -15.32 0.40 -1.59
C GLN A 27 -14.13 0.60 -0.65
N SER A 28 -14.08 -0.15 0.45
CA SER A 28 -13.04 -0.12 1.47
C SER A 28 -13.12 -1.38 2.33
N GLU A 29 -12.09 -1.63 3.13
CA GLU A 29 -12.03 -2.74 4.08
C GLU A 29 -13.10 -2.64 5.18
N ALA A 30 -13.51 -1.43 5.57
CA ALA A 30 -14.68 -1.24 6.44
C ALA A 30 -15.94 -1.80 5.78
N GLY A 31 -16.17 -1.49 4.50
CA GLY A 31 -17.28 -2.07 3.73
C GLY A 31 -17.17 -3.59 3.56
N ALA A 32 -15.95 -4.10 3.39
CA ALA A 32 -15.70 -5.55 3.29
C ALA A 32 -16.04 -6.28 4.58
N MET A 33 -15.67 -5.74 5.74
CA MET A 33 -15.98 -6.35 7.03
C MET A 33 -17.48 -6.24 7.36
N GLY A 34 -18.12 -5.10 7.09
CA GLY A 34 -19.57 -4.97 7.23
C GLY A 34 -20.36 -5.91 6.31
N ALA A 35 -19.90 -6.13 5.08
CA ALA A 35 -20.50 -7.10 4.17
C ALA A 35 -20.29 -8.55 4.66
N LEU A 36 -19.11 -8.88 5.18
CA LEU A 36 -18.84 -10.18 5.80
C LEU A 36 -19.73 -10.40 7.03
N HIS A 37 -19.84 -9.41 7.91
CA HIS A 37 -20.75 -9.42 9.06
C HIS A 37 -22.19 -9.69 8.62
N GLY A 38 -22.73 -8.93 7.66
CA GLY A 38 -24.07 -9.17 7.13
C GLY A 38 -24.26 -10.55 6.49
N ALA A 39 -23.25 -11.08 5.79
CA ALA A 39 -23.29 -12.43 5.23
C ALA A 39 -23.36 -13.50 6.33
N LEU A 40 -22.54 -13.34 7.38
CA LEU A 40 -22.51 -14.26 8.52
C LEU A 40 -23.83 -14.23 9.31
N VAL A 41 -24.40 -13.05 9.54
CA VAL A 41 -25.73 -12.88 10.14
C VAL A 41 -26.81 -13.59 9.32
N GLY A 42 -26.68 -13.63 8.00
CA GLY A 42 -27.57 -14.40 7.11
C GLY A 42 -27.32 -15.92 7.10
N GLY A 43 -26.41 -16.44 7.92
CA GLY A 43 -26.05 -17.86 7.94
C GLY A 43 -25.19 -18.31 6.75
N ILE A 44 -24.51 -17.38 6.07
CA ILE A 44 -23.62 -17.65 4.95
C ILE A 44 -22.17 -17.59 5.45
N LEU A 45 -21.40 -18.66 5.20
CA LEU A 45 -19.97 -18.65 5.48
C LEU A 45 -19.24 -17.73 4.52
N GLY A 46 -18.49 -16.78 5.08
CA GLY A 46 -17.67 -15.83 4.35
C GLY A 46 -16.28 -15.72 4.94
N THR A 47 -15.36 -15.16 4.16
CA THR A 47 -13.99 -14.85 4.57
C THR A 47 -13.56 -13.53 3.93
N THR A 48 -12.51 -12.91 4.45
CA THR A 48 -11.91 -11.71 3.86
C THR A 48 -10.39 -11.74 4.01
N PHE A 49 -9.71 -10.90 3.24
CA PHE A 49 -8.25 -10.78 3.21
C PHE A 49 -7.88 -9.34 3.49
N SER A 50 -6.99 -9.08 4.44
CA SER A 50 -6.61 -7.71 4.81
C SER A 50 -5.17 -7.61 5.33
N SER A 51 -4.70 -6.40 5.60
CA SER A 51 -3.41 -6.09 6.22
C SER A 51 -3.35 -4.62 6.67
N SER A 52 -2.52 -4.29 7.66
CA SER A 52 -2.20 -2.90 8.03
C SER A 52 -3.44 -2.00 8.19
N GLN A 53 -3.53 -0.88 7.46
CA GLN A 53 -4.60 0.11 7.55
C GLN A 53 -5.97 -0.50 7.24
N GLY A 54 -6.00 -1.43 6.29
CA GLY A 54 -7.22 -2.16 5.96
C GLY A 54 -7.78 -2.90 7.17
N LEU A 55 -6.93 -3.48 8.03
CA LEU A 55 -7.39 -4.17 9.23
C LEU A 55 -7.90 -3.17 10.29
N MET A 56 -7.32 -1.97 10.38
CA MET A 56 -7.79 -0.92 11.30
C MET A 56 -9.23 -0.50 10.98
N LEU A 57 -9.55 -0.40 9.68
CA LEU A 57 -10.89 -0.09 9.20
C LEU A 57 -11.93 -1.19 9.51
N MET A 58 -11.48 -2.42 9.81
CA MET A 58 -12.37 -3.54 10.14
C MET A 58 -12.74 -3.63 11.62
N ILE A 59 -12.02 -2.93 12.52
CA ILE A 59 -12.18 -3.05 13.98
C ILE A 59 -13.64 -2.91 14.46
N PRO A 60 -14.44 -1.93 13.99
CA PRO A 60 -15.81 -1.77 14.47
C PRO A 60 -16.69 -3.01 14.21
N ASP A 61 -16.62 -3.58 13.02
CA ASP A 61 -17.38 -4.79 12.68
C ASP A 61 -16.73 -6.07 13.25
N MET A 62 -15.43 -6.10 13.51
CA MET A 62 -14.81 -7.20 14.26
C MET A 62 -15.43 -7.32 15.67
N LEU A 63 -15.63 -6.20 16.38
CA LEU A 63 -16.31 -6.23 17.68
C LEU A 63 -17.72 -6.82 17.59
N LYS A 64 -18.46 -6.49 16.53
CA LYS A 64 -19.81 -7.03 16.28
C LYS A 64 -19.78 -8.52 15.97
N VAL A 65 -18.91 -8.96 15.06
CA VAL A 65 -18.79 -10.38 14.68
C VAL A 65 -18.37 -11.25 15.87
N ALA A 66 -17.46 -10.76 16.72
CA ALA A 66 -17.08 -11.48 17.95
C ALA A 66 -18.20 -11.49 18.99
N GLY A 67 -18.86 -10.34 19.22
CA GLY A 67 -19.97 -10.23 20.17
C GLY A 67 -21.18 -11.08 19.79
N GLU A 68 -21.41 -11.30 18.50
CA GLU A 68 -22.54 -12.08 17.95
C GLU A 68 -22.20 -13.57 17.70
N LEU A 69 -21.01 -14.02 18.11
CA LEU A 69 -20.61 -15.43 18.02
C LEU A 69 -20.73 -15.97 16.58
N LEU A 70 -20.15 -15.21 15.64
CA LEU A 70 -20.20 -15.49 14.21
C LEU A 70 -18.89 -16.14 13.73
N PRO A 71 -18.93 -17.30 13.05
CA PRO A 71 -17.76 -18.09 12.68
C PRO A 71 -17.07 -17.56 11.40
N GLY A 72 -16.73 -16.27 11.38
CA GLY A 72 -15.98 -15.64 10.29
C GLY A 72 -14.48 -15.89 10.40
N VAL A 73 -13.80 -16.04 9.26
CA VAL A 73 -12.33 -16.13 9.21
C VAL A 73 -11.75 -14.96 8.42
N ILE A 74 -10.83 -14.22 9.04
CA ILE A 74 -10.03 -13.18 8.39
C ILE A 74 -8.62 -13.73 8.17
N HIS A 75 -8.11 -13.62 6.94
CA HIS A 75 -6.74 -14.00 6.61
C HIS A 75 -5.87 -12.75 6.42
N VAL A 76 -4.85 -12.60 7.25
CA VAL A 76 -4.02 -11.38 7.33
C VAL A 76 -2.57 -11.66 6.94
N ALA A 77 -2.12 -11.03 5.86
CA ALA A 77 -0.69 -10.92 5.56
C ALA A 77 -0.14 -9.72 6.36
N SER A 78 0.30 -9.97 7.59
CA SER A 78 0.55 -8.93 8.59
C SER A 78 1.59 -7.92 8.15
N ARG A 79 1.30 -6.64 8.38
CA ARG A 79 2.03 -5.49 7.85
C ARG A 79 1.97 -4.31 8.82
N SER A 80 3.07 -3.55 8.84
CA SER A 80 3.21 -2.31 9.61
C SER A 80 2.04 -1.35 9.42
N VAL A 81 1.46 -0.88 10.52
CA VAL A 81 0.49 0.22 10.56
C VAL A 81 1.25 1.54 10.39
N ALA A 82 0.75 2.44 9.53
CA ALA A 82 1.38 3.75 9.34
C ALA A 82 1.34 4.58 10.63
N LYS A 83 2.49 5.17 10.99
CA LYS A 83 2.66 6.04 12.17
C LYS A 83 3.35 7.33 11.77
N GLN A 84 4.64 7.49 12.09
CA GLN A 84 5.47 8.61 11.62
C GLN A 84 5.69 8.57 10.10
N THR A 85 5.64 7.37 9.52
CA THR A 85 5.71 7.10 8.08
C THR A 85 4.90 5.86 7.74
N GLY A 86 4.60 5.64 6.45
CA GLY A 86 4.09 4.37 5.96
C GLY A 86 5.20 3.34 5.77
N CYS A 87 4.88 2.05 5.99
CA CYS A 87 5.76 0.93 5.68
C CYS A 87 4.98 -0.22 5.03
N LEU A 88 5.50 -0.79 3.94
CA LEU A 88 4.87 -1.92 3.24
C LEU A 88 5.17 -3.28 3.87
N TYR A 89 6.18 -3.35 4.73
CA TYR A 89 6.72 -4.62 5.22
C TYR A 89 6.08 -5.08 6.54
N CYS A 90 6.36 -6.34 6.88
CA CYS A 90 5.80 -7.01 8.06
C CYS A 90 6.29 -6.40 9.37
N ASP A 91 5.33 -6.08 10.22
CA ASP A 91 5.41 -6.21 11.67
C ASP A 91 3.99 -6.55 12.16
N TYR A 92 3.83 -6.87 13.45
CA TYR A 92 2.54 -7.28 14.02
C TYR A 92 1.73 -6.12 14.58
N SER A 93 2.06 -4.86 14.26
CA SER A 93 1.28 -3.72 14.77
C SER A 93 -0.18 -3.77 14.31
N ASP A 94 -0.49 -4.32 13.14
CA ASP A 94 -1.87 -4.47 12.68
C ASP A 94 -2.62 -5.53 13.49
N VAL A 95 -2.06 -6.74 13.61
CA VAL A 95 -2.64 -7.84 14.39
C VAL A 95 -2.76 -7.49 15.87
N PHE A 96 -1.76 -6.81 16.44
CA PHE A 96 -1.72 -6.49 17.86
C PHE A 96 -2.64 -5.34 18.25
N THR A 97 -2.85 -4.36 17.35
CA THR A 97 -3.82 -3.28 17.58
C THR A 97 -5.25 -3.82 17.64
N THR A 98 -5.55 -4.92 16.94
CA THR A 98 -6.89 -5.53 16.99
C THR A 98 -7.09 -6.48 18.17
N ARG A 99 -6.10 -6.73 19.05
CA ARG A 99 -6.20 -7.75 20.12
C ARG A 99 -7.38 -7.55 21.09
N GLY A 100 -7.90 -6.32 21.20
CA GLY A 100 -9.07 -5.99 22.01
C GLY A 100 -10.43 -6.31 21.37
N THR A 101 -10.47 -6.77 20.12
CA THR A 101 -11.74 -7.07 19.40
C THR A 101 -12.42 -8.35 19.87
N GLY A 102 -11.71 -9.21 20.60
CA GLY A 102 -12.20 -10.51 21.04
C GLY A 102 -11.96 -11.65 20.06
N PHE A 103 -11.45 -11.43 18.84
CA PHE A 103 -11.16 -12.51 17.90
C PHE A 103 -10.18 -13.55 18.47
N THR A 104 -10.24 -14.78 17.95
CA THR A 104 -9.18 -15.79 18.14
C THR A 104 -8.03 -15.50 17.19
N TYR A 105 -6.78 -15.57 17.63
CA TYR A 105 -5.60 -15.24 16.81
C TYR A 105 -4.70 -16.45 16.61
N LEU A 106 -4.57 -16.87 15.35
CA LEU A 106 -3.80 -18.04 14.93
C LEU A 106 -2.67 -17.63 13.97
N SER A 107 -1.43 -17.96 14.34
CA SER A 107 -0.20 -17.61 13.62
C SER A 107 0.40 -18.79 12.88
N SER A 108 0.78 -18.57 11.61
CA SER A 108 1.57 -19.52 10.81
C SER A 108 3.00 -19.04 10.63
N HIS A 109 3.94 -19.97 10.71
CA HIS A 109 5.39 -19.71 10.72
C HIS A 109 6.10 -20.10 9.42
N SER A 110 5.36 -20.61 8.43
CA SER A 110 5.87 -20.95 7.09
C SER A 110 4.75 -20.96 6.04
N VAL A 111 5.11 -21.09 4.76
CA VAL A 111 4.12 -21.22 3.67
C VAL A 111 3.27 -22.50 3.84
N GLN A 112 3.88 -23.60 4.28
CA GLN A 112 3.14 -24.85 4.55
C GLN A 112 2.13 -24.67 5.69
N GLU A 113 2.54 -24.03 6.78
CA GLU A 113 1.63 -23.74 7.90
C GLU A 113 0.54 -22.74 7.54
N ALA A 114 0.82 -21.76 6.67
CA ALA A 114 -0.21 -20.85 6.18
C ALA A 114 -1.30 -21.60 5.41
N HIS A 115 -0.94 -22.69 4.71
CA HIS A 115 -1.90 -23.58 4.06
C HIS A 115 -2.68 -24.44 5.08
N ASP A 116 -1.98 -25.09 6.01
CA ASP A 116 -2.61 -26.04 6.94
C ASP A 116 -3.45 -25.35 8.02
N LEU A 117 -2.91 -24.30 8.65
CA LEU A 117 -3.60 -23.57 9.72
C LEU A 117 -4.71 -22.67 9.18
N ALA A 118 -4.75 -22.36 7.88
CA ALA A 118 -5.94 -21.77 7.27
C ALA A 118 -7.14 -22.72 7.41
N LEU A 119 -6.97 -24.02 7.16
CA LEU A 119 -8.06 -25.00 7.35
C LEU A 119 -8.40 -25.17 8.83
N VAL A 120 -7.40 -25.21 9.71
CA VAL A 120 -7.61 -25.22 11.18
C VAL A 120 -8.49 -24.03 11.60
N ALA A 121 -8.20 -22.82 11.10
CA ALA A 121 -9.00 -21.63 11.41
C ALA A 121 -10.47 -21.77 10.96
N HIS A 122 -10.72 -22.30 9.76
CA HIS A 122 -12.10 -22.51 9.28
C HIS A 122 -12.85 -23.58 10.08
N ILE A 123 -12.19 -24.69 10.44
CA ILE A 123 -12.79 -25.74 11.27
C ILE A 123 -13.07 -25.19 12.67
N ALA A 124 -12.07 -24.59 13.31
CA ALA A 124 -12.19 -24.08 14.68
C ALA A 124 -13.20 -22.93 14.78
N ALA A 125 -13.34 -22.07 13.77
CA ALA A 125 -14.36 -21.02 13.77
C ALA A 125 -15.77 -21.60 13.88
N LEU A 126 -16.05 -22.66 13.11
CA LEU A 126 -17.33 -23.36 13.10
C LEU A 126 -17.59 -24.12 14.41
N GLU A 127 -16.60 -24.86 14.90
CA GLU A 127 -16.73 -25.64 16.14
C GLU A 127 -17.01 -24.75 17.35
N ASN A 128 -16.39 -23.56 17.38
CA ASN A 128 -16.58 -22.60 18.45
C ASN A 128 -17.80 -21.68 18.24
N SER A 129 -18.35 -21.59 17.02
CA SER A 129 -19.23 -20.46 16.64
C SER A 129 -18.59 -19.13 17.03
N TYR A 130 -17.32 -18.94 16.67
CA TYR A 130 -16.55 -17.78 17.11
C TYR A 130 -15.51 -17.39 16.06
N PRO A 131 -15.22 -16.10 15.84
CA PRO A 131 -14.40 -15.70 14.72
C PRO A 131 -12.91 -15.91 14.96
N ILE A 132 -12.17 -16.15 13.86
CA ILE A 132 -10.73 -16.37 13.87
C ILE A 132 -10.03 -15.41 12.90
N LEU A 133 -8.97 -14.77 13.38
CA LEU A 133 -7.98 -14.08 12.58
C LEU A 133 -6.77 -15.01 12.43
N HIS A 134 -6.58 -15.53 11.22
CA HIS A 134 -5.41 -16.30 10.83
C HIS A 134 -4.41 -15.36 10.15
N PHE A 135 -3.18 -15.28 10.66
CA PHE A 135 -2.17 -14.38 10.12
C PHE A 135 -0.80 -15.04 9.94
N PHE A 136 -0.04 -14.45 9.04
CA PHE A 136 1.33 -14.83 8.68
C PHE A 136 2.08 -13.59 8.20
N ASP A 137 3.41 -13.67 8.18
CA ASP A 137 4.27 -12.51 7.92
C ASP A 137 4.10 -11.98 6.49
N GLY A 138 3.78 -10.68 6.36
CA GLY A 138 3.74 -9.95 5.09
C GLY A 138 5.11 -9.96 4.40
N PHE A 139 5.12 -10.14 3.08
CA PHE A 139 6.29 -10.46 2.26
C PHE A 139 7.02 -11.76 2.63
N ARG A 140 7.52 -11.90 3.87
CA ARG A 140 8.37 -13.02 4.30
C ARG A 140 7.72 -14.38 4.10
N THR A 141 6.44 -14.53 4.46
CA THR A 141 5.67 -15.75 4.20
C THR A 141 4.71 -15.57 3.02
N SER A 142 4.01 -14.44 2.97
CA SER A 142 2.96 -14.22 1.95
C SER A 142 3.45 -14.14 0.50
N HIS A 143 4.72 -13.79 0.27
CA HIS A 143 5.32 -13.65 -1.08
C HIS A 143 6.51 -14.58 -1.28
N GLU A 144 6.85 -15.39 -0.27
CA GLU A 144 7.80 -16.48 -0.46
C GLU A 144 7.17 -17.57 -1.35
N VAL A 145 7.96 -18.05 -2.29
CA VAL A 145 7.61 -19.23 -3.09
C VAL A 145 8.35 -20.41 -2.47
N ALA A 146 7.59 -21.39 -1.96
CA ALA A 146 8.15 -22.57 -1.32
C ALA A 146 7.49 -23.86 -1.85
N SER A 147 8.26 -24.95 -1.85
CA SER A 147 7.72 -26.30 -2.01
C SER A 147 6.82 -26.65 -0.83
N ILE A 148 5.55 -26.97 -1.10
CA ILE A 148 4.56 -27.38 -0.08
C ILE A 148 3.78 -28.63 -0.51
N GLU A 149 3.28 -29.35 0.48
CA GLU A 149 2.36 -30.47 0.34
C GLU A 149 0.92 -29.95 0.41
N MET A 150 0.26 -29.91 -0.75
CA MET A 150 -1.12 -29.43 -0.88
C MET A 150 -2.12 -30.47 -0.39
N MET A 151 -3.18 -30.02 0.29
CA MET A 151 -4.35 -30.87 0.59
C MET A 151 -5.26 -30.96 -0.63
N THR A 152 -5.76 -32.15 -0.91
CA THR A 152 -6.80 -32.38 -1.90
C THR A 152 -8.17 -31.96 -1.36
N PRO A 153 -9.13 -31.57 -2.23
CA PRO A 153 -10.50 -31.27 -1.78
C PRO A 153 -11.18 -32.40 -1.01
N ASP A 154 -10.83 -33.66 -1.30
CA ASP A 154 -11.43 -34.81 -0.61
C ASP A 154 -10.83 -35.04 0.77
N GLU A 155 -9.54 -34.74 0.99
CA GLU A 155 -8.95 -34.68 2.33
C GLU A 155 -9.59 -33.58 3.18
N VAL A 156 -9.82 -32.39 2.59
CA VAL A 156 -10.51 -31.29 3.27
C VAL A 156 -11.93 -31.73 3.69
N LYS A 157 -12.70 -32.37 2.80
CA LYS A 157 -14.05 -32.86 3.11
C LYS A 157 -14.08 -33.87 4.26
N LYS A 158 -13.07 -34.72 4.42
CA LYS A 158 -13.03 -35.73 5.49
C LYS A 158 -13.02 -35.11 6.89
N VAL A 159 -12.43 -33.93 7.03
CA VAL A 159 -12.24 -33.26 8.32
C VAL A 159 -13.14 -32.04 8.53
N TYR A 160 -13.79 -31.56 7.47
CA TYR A 160 -14.68 -30.40 7.53
C TYR A 160 -15.96 -30.69 8.34
N PRO A 161 -16.32 -29.84 9.32
CA PRO A 161 -17.46 -30.08 10.21
C PRO A 161 -18.80 -29.68 9.57
N PHE A 162 -19.30 -30.50 8.64
CA PHE A 162 -20.55 -30.23 7.91
C PHE A 162 -21.76 -30.00 8.82
N ASP A 163 -21.86 -30.74 9.93
CA ASP A 163 -22.97 -30.59 10.88
C ASP A 163 -22.96 -29.22 11.57
N LYS A 164 -21.77 -28.72 11.93
CA LYS A 164 -21.60 -27.38 12.51
C LYS A 164 -21.86 -26.27 11.51
N ALA A 165 -21.46 -26.46 10.25
CA ALA A 165 -21.83 -25.53 9.18
C ALA A 165 -23.35 -25.45 8.99
N LEU A 166 -24.05 -26.59 9.09
CA LEU A 166 -25.52 -26.63 9.02
C LEU A 166 -26.18 -26.02 10.25
N GLU A 167 -25.62 -26.23 11.45
CA GLU A 167 -26.06 -25.59 12.70
C GLU A 167 -25.97 -24.06 12.58
N PHE A 168 -24.81 -23.54 12.16
CA PHE A 168 -24.61 -22.12 11.91
C PHE A 168 -25.61 -21.56 10.89
N LYS A 169 -25.79 -22.25 9.76
CA LYS A 169 -26.75 -21.83 8.74
C LYS A 169 -28.18 -21.68 9.28
N LYS A 170 -28.60 -22.55 10.20
CA LYS A 170 -29.93 -22.48 10.83
C LYS A 170 -30.09 -21.30 11.79
N ARG A 171 -28.98 -20.73 12.32
CA ARG A 171 -28.98 -19.51 13.13
C ARG A 171 -29.12 -18.22 12.33
N GLY A 172 -29.02 -18.29 10.99
CA GLY A 172 -29.08 -17.10 10.15
C GLY A 172 -30.44 -16.41 10.19
N LEU A 173 -30.47 -15.07 10.16
CA LEU A 173 -31.72 -14.32 10.14
C LEU A 173 -32.60 -14.71 8.96
N ASN A 174 -33.85 -15.09 9.26
CA ASN A 174 -34.83 -15.48 8.25
C ASN A 174 -36.24 -15.06 8.68
N PRO A 175 -37.06 -14.44 7.80
CA PRO A 175 -38.45 -14.10 8.12
C PRO A 175 -39.33 -15.29 8.53
N THR A 176 -38.94 -16.53 8.22
CA THR A 176 -39.69 -17.74 8.65
C THR A 176 -39.40 -18.15 10.10
N HIS A 177 -38.33 -17.62 10.70
CA HIS A 177 -37.95 -17.77 12.10
C HIS A 177 -37.24 -16.48 12.57
N PRO A 178 -38.00 -15.36 12.72
CA PRO A 178 -37.42 -14.04 12.89
C PRO A 178 -36.77 -13.85 14.26
N GLU A 179 -35.63 -13.17 14.28
CA GLU A 179 -34.92 -12.75 15.49
C GLU A 179 -34.51 -11.27 15.37
N ALA A 180 -34.29 -10.63 16.52
CA ALA A 180 -33.76 -9.27 16.60
C ALA A 180 -32.36 -9.31 17.22
N ILE A 181 -31.39 -8.68 16.54
CA ILE A 181 -29.98 -8.65 16.96
C ILE A 181 -29.46 -7.21 16.95
N GLY A 182 -28.36 -6.96 17.65
CA GLY A 182 -27.73 -5.64 17.70
C GLY A 182 -28.57 -4.56 18.38
N VAL A 183 -29.41 -4.96 19.35
CA VAL A 183 -30.23 -4.04 20.16
C VAL A 183 -29.35 -3.18 21.07
N VAL A 184 -29.91 -2.06 21.53
CA VAL A 184 -29.26 -1.17 22.50
C VAL A 184 -29.67 -1.59 23.91
N GLU A 185 -28.68 -1.81 24.76
CA GLU A 185 -28.87 -2.25 26.15
C GLU A 185 -28.50 -1.17 27.15
N GLY A 186 -29.14 -1.22 28.32
CA GLY A 186 -28.78 -0.41 29.49
C GLY A 186 -27.66 -1.05 30.30
N GLY A 187 -27.17 -0.31 31.31
CA GLY A 187 -26.16 -0.84 32.25
C GLY A 187 -26.68 -1.95 33.17
N ASP A 188 -27.99 -2.18 33.18
CA ASP A 188 -28.67 -3.23 33.94
C ASP A 188 -28.52 -4.63 33.33
N THR A 189 -28.27 -4.75 32.02
CA THR A 189 -28.09 -6.06 31.33
C THR A 189 -26.75 -6.23 30.63
N TRP A 190 -26.10 -5.13 30.21
CA TRP A 190 -24.92 -5.20 29.36
C TRP A 190 -23.80 -6.08 29.93
N MET A 191 -23.47 -5.92 31.22
CA MET A 191 -22.39 -6.67 31.86
C MET A 191 -22.70 -8.18 31.87
N GLN A 192 -23.95 -8.55 32.13
CA GLN A 192 -24.38 -9.95 32.19
C GLN A 192 -24.25 -10.62 30.82
N HIS A 193 -24.69 -9.95 29.74
CA HIS A 193 -24.54 -10.47 28.38
C HIS A 193 -23.08 -10.51 27.93
N ALA A 194 -22.28 -9.50 28.26
CA ALA A 194 -20.85 -9.50 27.97
C ALA A 194 -20.12 -10.69 28.64
N MET A 195 -20.50 -11.05 29.86
CA MET A 195 -19.91 -12.17 30.61
C MET A 195 -20.49 -13.54 30.23
N ALA A 196 -21.68 -13.60 29.61
CA ALA A 196 -22.36 -14.85 29.27
C ALA A 196 -21.56 -15.74 28.31
N ASN A 197 -20.64 -15.15 27.54
CA ASN A 197 -19.79 -15.88 26.59
C ASN A 197 -18.61 -16.62 27.24
N GLY A 198 -18.31 -16.39 28.53
CA GLY A 198 -17.15 -16.95 29.23
C GLY A 198 -16.94 -18.47 29.03
N PRO A 199 -17.94 -19.32 29.28
CA PRO A 199 -17.80 -20.78 29.11
C PRO A 199 -17.52 -21.23 27.67
N LEU A 200 -17.88 -20.42 26.66
CA LEU A 200 -17.54 -20.68 25.26
C LEU A 200 -16.07 -20.32 25.01
N LEU A 201 -15.64 -19.15 25.48
CA LEU A 201 -14.26 -18.66 25.33
C LEU A 201 -13.23 -19.61 25.97
N GLU A 202 -13.54 -20.18 27.14
CA GLU A 202 -12.68 -21.14 27.85
C GLU A 202 -12.43 -22.43 27.05
N LYS A 203 -13.35 -22.81 26.15
CA LYS A 203 -13.24 -24.03 25.33
C LYS A 203 -12.49 -23.81 24.02
N ILE A 204 -12.28 -22.57 23.59
CA ILE A 204 -11.63 -22.25 22.32
C ILE A 204 -10.25 -22.94 22.19
N PRO A 205 -9.34 -22.89 23.20
CA PRO A 205 -8.05 -23.55 23.07
C PRO A 205 -8.13 -25.05 22.75
N GLU A 206 -8.99 -25.79 23.46
CA GLU A 206 -9.17 -27.23 23.26
C GLU A 206 -9.77 -27.53 21.87
N ASN A 207 -10.73 -26.72 21.42
CA ASN A 207 -11.35 -26.87 20.10
C ASN A 207 -10.39 -26.52 18.96
N VAL A 208 -9.50 -25.54 19.16
CA VAL A 208 -8.42 -25.24 18.19
C VAL A 208 -7.42 -26.41 18.14
N GLN A 209 -7.02 -26.97 19.28
CA GLN A 209 -6.16 -28.15 19.32
C GLN A 209 -6.81 -29.34 18.59
N ALA A 210 -8.09 -29.61 18.85
CA ALA A 210 -8.83 -30.66 18.16
C ALA A 210 -8.92 -30.42 16.64
N ALA A 211 -9.02 -29.15 16.19
CA ALA A 211 -8.97 -28.81 14.78
C ALA A 211 -7.57 -29.06 14.17
N MET A 212 -6.49 -28.77 14.89
CA MET A 212 -5.12 -29.14 14.49
C MET A 212 -4.98 -30.66 14.35
N ASP A 213 -5.48 -31.43 15.31
CA ASP A 213 -5.42 -32.90 15.30
C ASP A 213 -6.22 -33.48 14.12
N LYS A 214 -7.39 -32.90 13.80
CA LYS A 214 -8.17 -33.26 12.61
C LYS A 214 -7.37 -33.04 11.33
N VAL A 215 -6.74 -31.88 11.16
CA VAL A 215 -5.90 -31.61 9.97
C VAL A 215 -4.69 -32.54 9.94
N ALA A 216 -4.06 -32.82 11.08
CA ALA A 216 -2.97 -33.78 11.21
C ALA A 216 -3.38 -35.20 10.74
N SER A 217 -4.63 -35.62 10.99
CA SER A 217 -5.12 -36.95 10.60
C SER A 217 -5.16 -37.20 9.08
N VAL A 218 -5.23 -36.15 8.26
CA VAL A 218 -5.21 -36.25 6.78
C VAL A 218 -3.89 -35.81 6.17
N THR A 219 -3.09 -35.03 6.89
CA THR A 219 -1.82 -34.48 6.39
C THR A 219 -0.59 -35.20 6.93
N GLY A 220 -0.70 -35.87 8.07
CA GLY A 220 0.42 -36.39 8.87
C GLY A 220 1.22 -35.32 9.61
N ARG A 221 0.82 -34.04 9.53
CA ARG A 221 1.55 -32.91 10.11
C ARG A 221 0.86 -32.43 11.39
N GLN A 222 1.46 -32.75 12.53
CA GLN A 222 0.95 -32.39 13.86
C GLN A 222 1.35 -30.96 14.22
N TYR A 223 0.38 -30.21 14.77
CA TYR A 223 0.57 -28.88 15.33
C TYR A 223 0.01 -28.83 16.74
N HIS A 224 0.52 -27.94 17.57
CA HIS A 224 -0.05 -27.66 18.88
C HIS A 224 -0.31 -26.16 19.05
N LEU A 225 -1.09 -25.77 20.06
CA LEU A 225 -1.28 -24.35 20.38
C LEU A 225 0.06 -23.64 20.62
N PHE A 226 0.99 -24.38 21.24
CA PHE A 226 2.36 -23.99 21.53
C PHE A 226 3.28 -25.17 21.20
N ASP A 227 4.19 -25.00 20.24
CA ASP A 227 5.15 -26.03 19.85
C ASP A 227 6.53 -25.73 20.43
N TYR A 228 7.12 -26.72 21.12
CA TYR A 228 8.48 -26.62 21.66
C TYR A 228 9.47 -27.40 20.77
N ALA A 229 10.60 -26.78 20.47
CA ALA A 229 11.74 -27.43 19.81
C ALA A 229 13.06 -27.07 20.51
N GLY A 230 13.93 -28.06 20.73
CA GLY A 230 15.24 -27.89 21.34
C GLY A 230 15.58 -28.97 22.36
N ALA A 231 16.58 -28.70 23.20
CA ALA A 231 17.03 -29.67 24.22
C ALA A 231 15.91 -29.98 25.23
N ALA A 232 15.71 -31.26 25.56
CA ALA A 232 14.72 -31.65 26.57
C ALA A 232 15.05 -31.12 27.98
N ASP A 233 16.32 -30.82 28.24
CA ASP A 233 16.83 -30.24 29.49
C ASP A 233 17.25 -28.76 29.32
N ALA A 234 16.63 -28.03 28.38
CA ALA A 234 16.93 -26.63 28.15
C ALA A 234 16.75 -25.77 29.43
N ASP A 235 17.67 -24.84 29.65
CA ASP A 235 17.60 -23.85 30.74
C ASP A 235 17.22 -22.44 30.25
N ARG A 236 17.31 -22.20 28.94
CA ARG A 236 17.02 -20.93 28.27
C ARG A 236 16.13 -21.16 27.05
N VAL A 237 15.03 -20.41 26.97
CA VAL A 237 14.06 -20.54 25.85
C VAL A 237 13.77 -19.17 25.23
N ILE A 238 13.64 -19.13 23.91
CA ILE A 238 13.04 -18.00 23.19
C ILE A 238 11.57 -18.30 22.90
N VAL A 239 10.66 -17.38 23.23
CA VAL A 239 9.24 -17.41 22.83
C VAL A 239 9.04 -16.43 21.67
N VAL A 240 8.48 -16.90 20.56
CA VAL A 240 8.36 -16.11 19.32
C VAL A 240 7.18 -16.57 18.46
N MET A 241 6.71 -15.69 17.58
CA MET A 241 5.61 -15.89 16.64
C MET A 241 6.06 -15.66 15.18
N GLY A 242 5.28 -16.22 14.24
CA GLY A 242 5.46 -16.09 12.79
C GLY A 242 6.76 -16.68 12.26
N ALA A 243 7.15 -16.24 11.06
CA ALA A 243 8.24 -16.85 10.28
C ALA A 243 9.59 -16.94 11.04
N SER A 244 9.78 -16.04 12.00
CA SER A 244 11.01 -15.98 12.79
C SER A 244 11.16 -17.15 13.76
N ALA A 245 10.07 -17.85 14.11
CA ALA A 245 10.13 -19.10 14.86
C ALA A 245 11.00 -20.16 14.16
N SER A 246 10.88 -20.28 12.85
CA SER A 246 11.69 -21.17 12.01
C SER A 246 13.18 -20.81 12.04
N THR A 247 13.50 -19.51 12.03
CA THR A 247 14.91 -19.03 12.13
C THR A 247 15.50 -19.29 13.51
N VAL A 248 14.72 -19.11 14.59
CA VAL A 248 15.17 -19.42 15.94
C VAL A 248 15.37 -20.93 16.09
N GLU A 249 14.49 -21.77 15.54
CA GLU A 249 14.63 -23.23 15.56
C GLU A 249 15.91 -23.70 14.85
N GLU A 250 16.22 -23.20 13.65
CA GLU A 250 17.50 -23.51 12.98
C GLU A 250 18.69 -23.16 13.87
N THR A 251 18.61 -22.02 14.57
CA THR A 251 19.65 -21.56 15.49
C THR A 251 19.75 -22.46 16.72
N VAL A 252 18.62 -22.85 17.31
CA VAL A 252 18.55 -23.78 18.45
C VAL A 252 19.17 -25.12 18.08
N ASN A 253 18.80 -25.69 16.92
CA ASN A 253 19.36 -26.95 16.43
C ASN A 253 20.88 -26.89 16.31
N TYR A 254 21.42 -25.80 15.74
CA TYR A 254 22.86 -25.58 15.68
C TYR A 254 23.49 -25.48 17.08
N LEU A 255 22.93 -24.67 17.97
CA LEU A 255 23.49 -24.44 19.31
C LEU A 255 23.44 -25.72 20.17
N ASN A 256 22.37 -26.50 20.10
CA ASN A 256 22.25 -27.78 20.81
C ASN A 256 23.30 -28.80 20.32
N GLN A 257 23.56 -28.87 19.00
CA GLN A 257 24.65 -29.69 18.45
C GLN A 257 26.03 -29.28 18.98
N HIS A 258 26.18 -28.04 19.46
CA HIS A 258 27.39 -27.50 20.06
C HIS A 258 27.32 -27.44 21.61
N GLY A 259 26.39 -28.20 22.22
CA GLY A 259 26.34 -28.42 23.66
C GLY A 259 25.55 -27.37 24.47
N GLU A 260 24.93 -26.39 23.82
CA GLU A 260 24.07 -25.42 24.50
C GLU A 260 22.72 -26.06 24.88
N LYS A 261 22.18 -25.69 26.04
CA LYS A 261 20.88 -26.15 26.55
C LYS A 261 19.78 -25.13 26.26
N VAL A 262 19.50 -24.91 24.98
CA VAL A 262 18.55 -23.91 24.51
C VAL A 262 17.34 -24.54 23.82
N GLY A 263 16.23 -23.82 23.79
CA GLY A 263 15.02 -24.18 23.06
C GLY A 263 14.24 -22.98 22.52
N VAL A 264 13.25 -23.26 21.68
CA VAL A 264 12.30 -22.29 21.15
C VAL A 264 10.87 -22.75 21.45
N MET A 265 10.05 -21.81 21.88
CA MET A 265 8.60 -21.95 22.01
C MET A 265 7.94 -21.17 20.89
N LYS A 266 7.31 -21.89 19.97
CA LYS A 266 6.60 -21.34 18.82
C LYS A 266 5.13 -21.17 19.18
N VAL A 267 4.61 -19.96 19.07
CA VAL A 267 3.22 -19.67 19.44
C VAL A 267 2.35 -19.70 18.19
N HIS A 268 1.47 -20.70 18.09
CA HIS A 268 0.45 -20.77 17.03
C HIS A 268 -0.82 -20.06 17.50
N LEU A 269 -1.39 -20.46 18.65
CA LEU A 269 -2.55 -19.79 19.23
C LEU A 269 -2.10 -18.69 20.20
N TRP A 270 -2.13 -17.44 19.75
CA TRP A 270 -1.81 -16.29 20.60
C TRP A 270 -3.00 -15.87 21.48
N ARG A 271 -4.22 -15.97 20.95
CA ARG A 271 -5.45 -15.63 21.66
C ARG A 271 -6.56 -16.64 21.36
N PRO A 272 -7.27 -17.15 22.38
CA PRO A 272 -6.98 -16.99 23.81
C PRO A 272 -5.63 -17.60 24.21
N PHE A 273 -4.86 -16.91 25.05
CA PHE A 273 -3.56 -17.41 25.50
C PHE A 273 -3.76 -18.46 26.61
N SER A 274 -3.47 -19.72 26.32
CA SER A 274 -3.74 -20.81 27.27
C SER A 274 -2.52 -21.13 28.15
N LEU A 275 -2.55 -20.71 29.42
CA LEU A 275 -1.55 -21.09 30.44
C LEU A 275 -1.32 -22.60 30.51
N LYS A 276 -2.39 -23.42 30.53
CA LYS A 276 -2.31 -24.89 30.61
C LYS A 276 -1.40 -25.46 29.52
N HIS A 277 -1.70 -25.16 28.26
CA HIS A 277 -0.94 -25.64 27.10
C HIS A 277 0.48 -25.05 27.04
N PHE A 278 0.66 -23.76 27.35
CA PHE A 278 1.98 -23.13 27.38
C PHE A 278 2.91 -23.79 28.41
N ALA A 279 2.43 -23.97 29.66
CA ALA A 279 3.20 -24.57 30.74
C ALA A 279 3.45 -26.08 30.55
N ALA A 280 2.60 -26.77 29.78
CA ALA A 280 2.77 -28.17 29.41
C ALA A 280 3.86 -28.36 28.34
N ALA A 281 3.95 -27.45 27.37
CA ALA A 281 4.96 -27.50 26.32
C ALA A 281 6.36 -27.08 26.82
N LEU A 282 6.46 -26.28 27.89
CA LEU A 282 7.74 -25.78 28.39
C LEU A 282 8.49 -26.83 29.25
N PRO A 283 9.79 -27.10 28.99
CA PRO A 283 10.58 -27.97 29.87
C PRO A 283 10.68 -27.44 31.30
N LYS A 284 10.57 -28.34 32.28
CA LYS A 284 10.64 -28.00 33.71
C LYS A 284 12.01 -27.46 34.16
N THR A 285 13.04 -27.65 33.33
CA THR A 285 14.41 -27.18 33.56
C THR A 285 14.64 -25.72 33.20
N VAL A 286 13.69 -25.08 32.50
CA VAL A 286 13.83 -23.69 32.03
C VAL A 286 13.95 -22.73 33.20
N LYS A 287 14.93 -21.83 33.15
CA LYS A 287 15.17 -20.80 34.16
C LYS A 287 14.97 -19.40 33.63
N LYS A 288 15.18 -19.20 32.31
CA LYS A 288 15.13 -17.90 31.67
C LYS A 288 14.42 -17.98 30.32
N ILE A 289 13.53 -17.03 30.07
CA ILE A 289 12.77 -16.87 28.85
C ILE A 289 13.10 -15.51 28.23
N CYS A 290 13.37 -15.50 26.93
CA CYS A 290 13.41 -14.29 26.11
C CYS A 290 12.18 -14.27 25.20
N VAL A 291 11.37 -13.24 25.28
CA VAL A 291 10.22 -13.04 24.40
C VAL A 291 10.61 -12.07 23.30
N LEU A 292 10.38 -12.46 22.05
CA LEU A 292 10.70 -11.64 20.90
C LEU A 292 9.42 -11.15 20.23
N ASP A 293 9.21 -9.83 20.29
CA ASP A 293 8.07 -9.15 19.67
C ASP A 293 8.49 -8.50 18.36
N LYS A 294 7.74 -8.82 17.29
CA LYS A 294 7.87 -8.14 15.99
C LYS A 294 6.93 -6.94 15.93
N THR A 295 7.04 -6.04 16.89
CA THR A 295 6.26 -4.79 16.93
C THR A 295 7.02 -3.73 17.75
N ARG A 296 6.45 -2.53 17.80
CA ARG A 296 6.78 -1.53 18.81
C ARG A 296 5.50 -0.82 19.25
N GLU A 297 5.09 -1.04 20.48
CA GLU A 297 4.02 -0.25 21.12
C GLU A 297 4.62 0.93 21.89
N ASP A 298 4.41 2.13 21.36
CA ASP A 298 4.89 3.36 22.01
C ASP A 298 4.07 3.62 23.27
N ALA A 299 4.75 4.01 24.36
CA ALA A 299 4.19 4.23 25.70
C ALA A 299 3.64 3.00 26.45
N ALA A 300 3.64 1.80 25.86
CA ALA A 300 3.38 0.55 26.60
C ALA A 300 4.54 0.20 27.54
N TYR A 301 4.26 -0.52 28.63
CA TYR A 301 5.30 -0.99 29.54
C TYR A 301 6.17 -2.06 28.85
N GLY A 302 5.53 -3.00 28.14
CA GLY A 302 6.16 -3.97 27.28
C GLY A 302 5.37 -4.20 25.99
N ASP A 303 5.94 -4.95 25.06
CA ASP A 303 5.22 -5.34 23.84
C ASP A 303 4.26 -6.51 24.13
N PRO A 304 3.21 -6.73 23.31
CA PRO A 304 2.08 -7.56 23.70
C PRO A 304 2.41 -9.02 24.04
N LEU A 305 3.24 -9.71 23.25
CA LEU A 305 3.58 -11.11 23.56
C LEU A 305 4.43 -11.18 24.83
N TYR A 306 5.37 -10.25 25.03
CA TYR A 306 6.14 -10.15 26.26
C TYR A 306 5.25 -9.96 27.49
N GLU A 307 4.27 -9.05 27.44
CA GLU A 307 3.35 -8.83 28.56
C GLU A 307 2.50 -10.07 28.87
N ASP A 308 2.02 -10.79 27.85
CA ASP A 308 1.30 -12.05 28.04
C ASP A 308 2.16 -13.11 28.72
N VAL A 309 3.40 -13.29 28.25
CA VAL A 309 4.33 -14.27 28.79
C VAL A 309 4.72 -13.91 30.23
N CYS A 310 4.90 -12.62 30.54
CA CYS A 310 5.11 -12.16 31.90
C CYS A 310 3.93 -12.50 32.82
N ALA A 311 2.69 -12.28 32.36
CA ALA A 311 1.50 -12.61 33.13
C ALA A 311 1.39 -14.11 33.40
N VAL A 312 1.50 -14.97 32.38
CA VAL A 312 1.42 -16.42 32.58
C VAL A 312 2.60 -16.97 33.37
N ALA A 313 3.81 -16.44 33.20
CA ALA A 313 4.98 -16.85 33.96
C ALA A 313 4.84 -16.55 35.47
N ASN A 314 4.09 -15.51 35.83
CA ASN A 314 3.77 -15.21 37.22
C ASN A 314 2.88 -16.29 37.86
N ASP A 315 1.94 -16.83 37.08
CA ASP A 315 0.97 -17.84 37.51
C ASP A 315 1.50 -19.28 37.37
N MET A 316 2.65 -19.47 36.74
CA MET A 316 3.34 -20.75 36.69
C MET A 316 3.97 -21.12 38.05
N GLU A 317 3.91 -22.40 38.42
CA GLU A 317 4.65 -22.93 39.56
C GLU A 317 6.17 -22.78 39.39
N GLN A 318 6.65 -22.95 38.16
CA GLN A 318 8.05 -22.83 37.78
C GLN A 318 8.46 -21.35 37.73
N LYS A 319 9.41 -20.94 38.60
CA LYS A 319 9.95 -19.58 38.59
C LYS A 319 10.94 -19.39 37.45
N VAL A 320 10.58 -18.52 36.52
CA VAL A 320 11.39 -18.17 35.35
C VAL A 320 11.65 -16.66 35.31
N THR A 321 12.86 -16.27 34.89
CA THR A 321 13.15 -14.87 34.56
C THR A 321 12.71 -14.59 33.13
N VAL A 322 11.89 -13.56 32.90
CA VAL A 322 11.41 -13.19 31.56
C VAL A 322 12.02 -11.85 31.15
N VAL A 323 12.61 -11.79 29.96
CA VAL A 323 13.05 -10.55 29.30
C VAL A 323 12.41 -10.43 27.92
N GLY A 324 12.14 -9.21 27.49
CA GLY A 324 11.56 -8.87 26.19
C GLY A 324 12.57 -8.19 25.27
N GLY A 325 12.47 -8.48 23.98
CA GLY A 325 13.26 -7.85 22.93
C GLY A 325 12.44 -7.59 21.68
N ARG A 326 12.74 -6.47 21.02
CA ARG A 326 12.13 -6.11 19.73
C ARG A 326 13.02 -6.52 18.58
N PHE A 327 12.41 -7.01 17.51
CA PHE A 327 13.13 -7.39 16.31
C PHE A 327 12.22 -7.25 15.09
N GLY A 328 12.79 -7.25 13.88
CA GLY A 328 12.03 -7.43 12.64
C GLY A 328 10.97 -6.37 12.30
N VAL A 329 10.84 -5.30 13.08
CA VAL A 329 9.86 -4.21 12.87
C VAL A 329 10.07 -3.61 11.48
N GLY A 330 8.98 -3.44 10.72
CA GLY A 330 9.05 -2.97 9.33
C GLY A 330 9.82 -3.90 8.39
N GLY A 331 9.78 -5.21 8.61
CA GLY A 331 10.45 -6.22 7.79
C GLY A 331 11.97 -6.23 7.90
N LYS A 332 12.53 -5.65 8.96
CA LYS A 332 13.96 -5.70 9.23
C LYS A 332 14.41 -7.17 9.29
N GLN A 333 15.56 -7.49 8.72
CA GLN A 333 16.10 -8.85 8.75
C GLN A 333 16.29 -9.34 10.18
N PHE A 334 15.99 -10.62 10.39
CA PHE A 334 16.25 -11.35 11.62
C PHE A 334 17.01 -12.62 11.28
N THR A 335 18.28 -12.70 11.69
CA THR A 335 19.19 -13.77 11.26
C THR A 335 19.56 -14.69 12.42
N PRO A 336 20.13 -15.88 12.17
CA PRO A 336 20.61 -16.78 13.23
C PRO A 336 21.60 -16.12 14.19
N THR A 337 22.43 -15.20 13.70
CA THR A 337 23.35 -14.39 14.52
C THR A 337 22.60 -13.55 15.55
N MET A 338 21.45 -12.98 15.18
CA MET A 338 20.61 -12.17 16.06
C MET A 338 19.88 -13.05 17.10
N ALA A 339 19.37 -14.20 16.69
CA ALA A 339 18.78 -15.18 17.61
C ALA A 339 19.83 -15.68 18.62
N LYS A 340 21.07 -15.94 18.19
CA LYS A 340 22.18 -16.26 19.09
C LYS A 340 22.49 -15.13 20.07
N ALA A 341 22.46 -13.86 19.63
CA ALA A 341 22.67 -12.72 20.52
C ALA A 341 21.61 -12.64 21.64
N ALA A 342 20.35 -13.00 21.35
CA ALA A 342 19.31 -13.13 22.38
C ALA A 342 19.63 -14.26 23.38
N PHE A 343 20.08 -15.43 22.91
CA PHE A 343 20.53 -16.52 23.80
C PHE A 343 21.77 -16.16 24.63
N ASP A 344 22.71 -15.42 24.05
CA ASP A 344 23.89 -14.94 24.77
C ASP A 344 23.51 -13.92 25.84
N ASN A 345 22.54 -13.03 25.58
CA ASN A 345 21.96 -12.17 26.61
C ASN A 345 21.34 -12.99 27.77
N LEU A 346 20.66 -14.10 27.48
CA LEU A 346 20.12 -14.99 28.50
C LEU A 346 21.20 -15.72 29.33
N LYS A 347 22.44 -15.84 28.83
CA LYS A 347 23.55 -16.42 29.63
C LYS A 347 23.95 -15.52 30.78
N ALA A 348 23.84 -14.20 30.63
CA ALA A 348 24.24 -13.25 31.65
C ALA A 348 23.44 -13.46 32.96
N ASP A 349 24.07 -13.24 34.11
CA ASP A 349 23.39 -13.35 35.42
C ASP A 349 22.19 -12.42 35.52
N LYS A 350 22.30 -11.23 34.93
CA LYS A 350 21.24 -10.24 34.77
C LYS A 350 21.06 -9.94 33.27
N PRO A 351 20.23 -10.72 32.56
CA PRO A 351 19.95 -10.47 31.16
C PRO A 351 19.36 -9.07 30.99
N ARG A 352 19.76 -8.38 29.92
CA ARG A 352 19.18 -7.10 29.55
C ARG A 352 17.72 -7.30 29.14
N ASN A 353 16.84 -6.45 29.66
CA ASN A 353 15.43 -6.37 29.26
C ASN A 353 15.20 -5.19 28.29
N HIS A 354 14.08 -5.21 27.56
CA HIS A 354 13.66 -4.19 26.60
C HIS A 354 14.76 -3.81 25.59
N PHE A 355 15.42 -4.82 25.05
CA PHE A 355 16.48 -4.64 24.05
C PHE A 355 15.91 -4.62 22.62
N CYS A 356 16.76 -4.31 21.64
CA CYS A 356 16.44 -4.52 20.23
C CYS A 356 17.50 -5.35 19.50
N LEU A 357 17.10 -5.93 18.36
CA LEU A 357 17.95 -6.69 17.46
C LEU A 357 17.81 -6.19 16.03
N GLY A 358 18.93 -6.15 15.31
CA GLY A 358 18.99 -5.79 13.89
C GLY A 358 19.24 -4.31 13.59
N ILE A 359 19.37 -3.46 14.61
CA ILE A 359 19.74 -2.03 14.44
C ILE A 359 20.94 -1.68 15.32
N VAL A 360 21.61 -0.60 14.95
CA VAL A 360 22.50 0.14 15.86
C VAL A 360 21.62 1.24 16.46
N ASP A 361 21.36 1.15 17.76
CA ASP A 361 20.60 2.14 18.49
C ASP A 361 21.58 2.99 19.31
N ASP A 362 22.07 4.06 18.70
CA ASP A 362 23.01 5.01 19.31
C ASP A 362 22.31 6.11 20.12
N VAL A 363 20.98 6.04 20.27
CA VAL A 363 20.18 7.02 21.02
C VAL A 363 19.71 6.43 22.34
N CYS A 364 18.99 5.31 22.32
CA CYS A 364 18.52 4.63 23.53
C CYS A 364 19.48 3.52 23.99
N HIS A 365 20.51 3.24 23.19
CA HIS A 365 21.53 2.22 23.46
C HIS A 365 20.95 0.82 23.68
N SER A 366 19.74 0.52 23.16
CA SER A 366 18.99 -0.70 23.47
C SER A 366 19.42 -1.94 22.67
N ASN A 367 20.24 -1.79 21.63
CA ASN A 367 20.63 -2.93 20.81
C ASN A 367 21.57 -3.89 21.57
N LEU A 368 21.42 -5.19 21.31
CA LEU A 368 22.40 -6.18 21.76
C LEU A 368 23.61 -6.21 20.81
N PRO A 369 24.83 -6.46 21.32
CA PRO A 369 26.00 -6.66 20.47
C PRO A 369 25.82 -7.94 19.64
N LEU A 370 26.11 -7.84 18.34
CA LEU A 370 26.15 -9.00 17.46
C LEU A 370 27.58 -9.56 17.42
N GLY A 371 27.70 -10.88 17.59
CA GLY A 371 28.96 -11.60 17.40
C GLY A 371 29.27 -11.83 15.91
N PRO A 372 30.27 -12.68 15.58
CA PRO A 372 30.55 -13.06 14.21
C PRO A 372 29.33 -13.74 13.56
N THR A 373 29.17 -13.58 12.25
CA THR A 373 28.07 -14.15 11.47
C THR A 373 27.99 -15.66 11.66
N LEU A 374 26.82 -16.14 12.07
CA LEU A 374 26.53 -17.54 12.29
C LEU A 374 25.84 -18.14 11.06
N ASN A 375 26.48 -19.12 10.42
CA ASN A 375 25.87 -19.89 9.34
C ASN A 375 25.37 -21.24 9.87
N VAL A 376 24.06 -21.39 9.94
CA VAL A 376 23.37 -22.60 10.44
C VAL A 376 22.82 -23.49 9.31
N SER A 377 22.86 -23.02 8.06
CA SER A 377 22.30 -23.77 6.94
C SER A 377 23.06 -25.09 6.70
N PRO A 378 22.35 -26.19 6.36
CA PRO A 378 23.00 -27.45 6.01
C PRO A 378 24.00 -27.31 4.84
N LYS A 379 25.12 -28.05 4.89
CA LYS A 379 26.19 -27.95 3.88
C LYS A 379 25.74 -28.30 2.45
N HIS A 380 24.72 -29.15 2.32
CA HIS A 380 24.20 -29.59 1.03
C HIS A 380 23.21 -28.58 0.41
N LEU A 381 22.72 -27.61 1.19
CA LEU A 381 21.76 -26.60 0.73
C LEU A 381 22.46 -25.62 -0.20
N LYS A 382 21.96 -25.50 -1.43
CA LYS A 382 22.47 -24.53 -2.41
C LYS A 382 21.77 -23.20 -2.25
N GLN A 383 22.55 -22.13 -2.25
CA GLN A 383 22.07 -20.77 -2.00
C GLN A 383 22.54 -19.82 -3.11
N CYS A 384 21.59 -19.15 -3.76
CA CYS A 384 21.83 -18.28 -4.91
C CYS A 384 21.27 -16.87 -4.65
N ILE A 385 22.03 -15.84 -5.03
CA ILE A 385 21.55 -14.44 -5.02
C ILE A 385 21.56 -13.90 -6.45
N LEU A 386 20.45 -13.33 -6.92
CA LEU A 386 20.36 -12.74 -8.25
C LEU A 386 20.02 -11.24 -8.14
N TYR A 387 20.88 -10.40 -8.71
CA TYR A 387 20.68 -8.96 -8.81
C TYR A 387 20.13 -8.62 -10.19
N GLY A 388 18.91 -8.12 -10.25
CA GLY A 388 18.19 -7.75 -11.48
C GLY A 388 17.75 -6.28 -11.50
N LEU A 389 17.30 -5.84 -12.66
CA LEU A 389 16.65 -4.55 -12.89
C LEU A 389 15.13 -4.74 -12.94
N GLY A 390 14.37 -3.83 -12.34
CA GLY A 390 12.91 -3.84 -12.40
C GLY A 390 12.42 -3.93 -13.85
N SER A 391 11.59 -4.94 -14.12
CA SER A 391 11.06 -5.29 -15.45
C SER A 391 12.04 -5.97 -16.43
N ASP A 392 13.21 -6.46 -15.99
CA ASP A 392 14.13 -7.23 -16.84
C ASP A 392 13.80 -8.73 -16.98
N GLY A 393 12.80 -9.22 -16.24
CA GLY A 393 12.36 -10.61 -16.24
C GLY A 393 13.05 -11.53 -15.22
N THR A 394 14.01 -11.04 -14.42
CA THR A 394 14.77 -11.84 -13.44
C THR A 394 13.87 -12.55 -12.44
N VAL A 395 12.90 -11.84 -11.86
CA VAL A 395 11.96 -12.38 -10.86
C VAL A 395 11.10 -13.49 -11.48
N GLY A 396 10.49 -13.24 -12.64
CA GLY A 396 9.65 -14.21 -13.33
C GLY A 396 10.43 -15.45 -13.78
N ALA A 397 11.63 -15.28 -14.33
CA ALA A 397 12.50 -16.39 -14.70
C ALA A 397 12.89 -17.24 -13.47
N THR A 398 13.10 -16.61 -12.32
CA THR A 398 13.42 -17.36 -11.09
C THR A 398 12.20 -18.12 -10.55
N GLN A 399 11.01 -17.55 -10.62
CA GLN A 399 9.77 -18.25 -10.26
C GLN A 399 9.56 -19.49 -11.14
N GLU A 400 9.80 -19.41 -12.44
CA GLU A 400 9.75 -20.57 -13.34
C GLU A 400 10.87 -21.57 -13.05
N ALA A 401 12.08 -21.11 -12.72
CA ALA A 401 13.18 -21.99 -12.34
C ALA A 401 12.85 -22.80 -11.06
N VAL A 402 12.21 -22.17 -10.06
CA VAL A 402 11.74 -22.88 -8.85
C VAL A 402 10.75 -23.98 -9.23
N LYS A 403 9.74 -23.68 -10.06
CA LYS A 403 8.78 -24.70 -10.53
C LYS A 403 9.48 -25.84 -11.24
N LEU A 404 10.38 -25.54 -12.17
CA LEU A 404 11.13 -26.56 -12.91
C LEU A 404 11.98 -27.45 -12.00
N ILE A 405 12.63 -26.88 -10.99
CA ILE A 405 13.41 -27.66 -10.01
C ILE A 405 12.48 -28.60 -9.23
N VAL A 406 11.36 -28.10 -8.72
CA VAL A 406 10.44 -28.87 -7.88
C VAL A 406 9.72 -29.95 -8.68
N ASP A 407 9.24 -29.63 -9.88
CA ASP A 407 8.45 -30.55 -10.71
C ASP A 407 9.28 -31.67 -11.34
N ASN A 408 10.58 -31.42 -11.58
CA ASN A 408 11.46 -32.35 -12.30
C ASN A 408 12.53 -33.00 -11.42
N THR A 409 12.58 -32.69 -10.12
CA THR A 409 13.54 -33.28 -9.18
C THR A 409 12.87 -33.66 -7.86
N LYS A 410 13.62 -34.26 -6.93
CA LYS A 410 13.16 -34.51 -5.55
C LYS A 410 13.59 -33.40 -4.57
N LEU A 411 14.05 -32.26 -5.08
CA LEU A 411 14.54 -31.17 -4.27
C LEU A 411 13.40 -30.25 -3.86
N ASN A 412 13.48 -29.76 -2.64
CA ASN A 412 12.70 -28.62 -2.18
C ASN A 412 13.38 -27.34 -2.64
N ALA A 413 12.58 -26.30 -2.88
CA ALA A 413 13.06 -24.99 -3.25
C ALA A 413 12.30 -23.88 -2.49
N GLN A 414 13.02 -22.79 -2.24
CA GLN A 414 12.52 -21.59 -1.56
C GLN A 414 13.03 -20.35 -2.31
N ALA A 415 12.17 -19.40 -2.63
CA ALA A 415 12.57 -18.12 -3.22
C ALA A 415 11.88 -16.93 -2.56
N TYR A 416 12.69 -15.92 -2.22
CA TYR A 416 12.26 -14.64 -1.67
C TYR A 416 12.79 -13.49 -2.54
N PHE A 417 11.98 -12.45 -2.72
CA PHE A 417 12.24 -11.37 -3.67
C PHE A 417 12.24 -10.02 -2.96
N GLY A 418 13.38 -9.34 -2.95
CA GLY A 418 13.52 -7.95 -2.55
C GLY A 418 13.27 -7.03 -3.74
N PHE A 419 12.44 -6.01 -3.53
CA PHE A 419 12.09 -5.00 -4.53
C PHE A 419 12.44 -3.60 -4.03
N ASP A 420 12.85 -2.75 -4.95
CA ASP A 420 12.94 -1.30 -4.77
C ASP A 420 11.53 -0.66 -4.85
N ALA A 421 11.35 0.49 -4.21
CA ALA A 421 10.14 1.30 -4.28
C ALA A 421 9.96 1.98 -5.66
N HIS A 422 11.02 2.12 -6.45
CA HIS A 422 10.93 2.63 -7.82
C HIS A 422 10.08 1.70 -8.71
N LYS A 423 9.05 2.26 -9.37
CA LYS A 423 8.12 1.48 -10.19
C LYS A 423 8.71 0.90 -11.47
N SER A 424 9.78 1.50 -11.98
CA SER A 424 10.51 1.01 -13.16
C SER A 424 12.00 1.24 -12.99
N GLY A 425 12.82 0.28 -13.40
CA GLY A 425 14.28 0.41 -13.34
C GLY A 425 14.88 0.39 -11.93
N GLY A 426 14.11 0.03 -10.90
CA GLY A 426 14.61 -0.18 -9.54
C GLY A 426 15.42 -1.48 -9.40
N LEU A 427 16.15 -1.62 -8.30
CA LEU A 427 16.86 -2.87 -7.99
C LEU A 427 15.88 -3.99 -7.65
N THR A 428 16.16 -5.21 -8.12
CA THR A 428 15.56 -6.44 -7.60
C THR A 428 16.66 -7.36 -7.09
N VAL A 429 16.45 -7.97 -5.92
CA VAL A 429 17.38 -8.94 -5.33
C VAL A 429 16.61 -10.20 -5.00
N THR A 430 16.89 -11.29 -5.71
CA THR A 430 16.26 -12.59 -5.47
C THR A 430 17.17 -13.47 -4.64
N HIS A 431 16.62 -14.07 -3.59
CA HIS A 431 17.28 -15.09 -2.77
C HIS A 431 16.62 -16.43 -3.07
N LEU A 432 17.39 -17.38 -3.60
CA LEU A 432 16.92 -18.72 -3.96
C LEU A 432 17.70 -19.78 -3.19
N ARG A 433 17.00 -20.73 -2.58
CA ARG A 433 17.58 -21.92 -1.95
C ARG A 433 16.97 -23.18 -2.56
N PHE A 434 17.77 -24.24 -2.67
CA PHE A 434 17.27 -25.57 -3.05
C PHE A 434 18.12 -26.70 -2.46
N GLY A 435 17.48 -27.80 -2.08
CA GLY A 435 18.11 -28.94 -1.41
C GLY A 435 17.16 -30.12 -1.20
N PRO A 436 17.67 -31.29 -0.78
CA PRO A 436 16.85 -32.47 -0.50
C PRO A 436 15.92 -32.30 0.70
N ASP A 437 16.31 -31.50 1.70
CA ASP A 437 15.55 -31.30 2.93
C ASP A 437 14.54 -30.15 2.79
N LYS A 438 13.51 -30.14 3.65
CA LYS A 438 12.59 -29.00 3.77
C LYS A 438 13.38 -27.75 4.19
N ILE A 439 13.05 -26.60 3.60
CA ILE A 439 13.78 -25.36 3.80
C ILE A 439 12.95 -24.45 4.70
N THR A 440 13.50 -24.08 5.86
CA THR A 440 12.84 -23.25 6.88
C THR A 440 13.60 -21.95 7.16
N SER A 441 14.51 -21.58 6.26
CA SER A 441 15.44 -20.46 6.42
C SER A 441 14.77 -19.11 6.12
N GLU A 442 13.98 -18.61 7.06
CA GLU A 442 13.16 -17.39 6.93
C GLU A 442 13.95 -16.07 7.07
N TYR A 443 15.10 -15.99 6.40
CA TYR A 443 16.02 -14.84 6.37
C TYR A 443 16.71 -14.75 4.99
N ASN A 444 17.31 -13.60 4.68
CA ASN A 444 18.09 -13.42 3.45
C ASN A 444 19.38 -14.27 3.46
N ILE A 445 19.87 -14.62 2.28
CA ILE A 445 21.11 -15.40 2.15
C ILE A 445 22.31 -14.54 2.54
N GLU A 446 23.03 -14.96 3.58
CA GLU A 446 24.29 -14.36 4.05
C GLU A 446 25.53 -15.16 3.58
N ASN A 447 25.33 -16.33 2.96
CA ASN A 447 26.42 -17.19 2.51
C ASN A 447 26.06 -17.96 1.21
N ALA A 448 26.22 -17.31 0.06
CA ALA A 448 25.80 -17.77 -1.26
C ALA A 448 26.85 -18.65 -1.96
N ASP A 449 26.40 -19.74 -2.58
CA ASP A 449 27.18 -20.57 -3.50
C ASP A 449 27.29 -19.93 -4.89
N TYR A 450 26.27 -19.16 -5.29
CA TYR A 450 26.15 -18.53 -6.60
C TYR A 450 25.62 -17.10 -6.47
N ILE A 451 26.24 -16.17 -7.19
CA ILE A 451 25.72 -14.81 -7.35
C ILE A 451 25.63 -14.46 -8.84
N GLY A 452 24.45 -14.03 -9.29
CA GLY A 452 24.22 -13.53 -10.65
C GLY A 452 23.97 -12.03 -10.64
N CYS A 453 24.60 -11.28 -11.53
CA CYS A 453 24.37 -9.84 -11.73
C CYS A 453 23.92 -9.58 -13.17
N HIS A 454 22.65 -9.23 -13.35
CA HIS A 454 22.03 -9.08 -14.66
C HIS A 454 22.12 -7.66 -15.23
N ALA A 455 22.57 -6.68 -14.44
CA ALA A 455 22.78 -5.31 -14.88
C ALA A 455 24.23 -4.85 -14.67
N THR A 456 24.95 -4.57 -15.76
CA THR A 456 26.38 -4.19 -15.74
C THR A 456 26.69 -3.02 -14.81
N GLY A 457 25.79 -2.03 -14.73
CA GLY A 457 25.99 -0.82 -13.93
C GLY A 457 25.98 -1.06 -12.40
N TYR A 458 25.65 -2.26 -11.94
CA TYR A 458 25.61 -2.58 -10.51
C TYR A 458 26.97 -2.86 -9.90
N VAL A 459 27.97 -3.23 -10.71
CA VAL A 459 29.32 -3.56 -10.21
C VAL A 459 29.98 -2.41 -9.46
N SER A 460 29.61 -1.16 -9.75
CA SER A 460 30.11 0.05 -9.10
C SER A 460 29.18 0.62 -8.02
N LYS A 461 28.00 0.03 -7.84
CA LYS A 461 26.96 0.55 -6.93
C LYS A 461 26.74 -0.33 -5.71
N PHE A 462 26.89 -1.64 -5.85
CA PHE A 462 26.54 -2.61 -4.81
C PHE A 462 27.70 -3.54 -4.52
N ASP A 463 27.95 -3.80 -3.23
CA ASP A 463 28.85 -4.87 -2.80
C ASP A 463 28.13 -6.22 -2.91
N MET A 464 28.12 -6.77 -4.12
CA MET A 464 27.40 -8.02 -4.40
C MET A 464 28.13 -9.24 -3.82
N LEU A 465 29.47 -9.19 -3.67
CA LEU A 465 30.27 -10.33 -3.24
C LEU A 465 30.51 -10.38 -1.72
N GLN A 466 30.00 -9.43 -0.93
CA GLN A 466 30.05 -9.53 0.53
C GLN A 466 29.57 -10.90 1.04
N ASN A 467 28.50 -11.44 0.46
CA ASN A 467 27.86 -12.69 0.88
C ASN A 467 28.29 -13.92 0.07
N ILE A 468 29.28 -13.84 -0.83
CA ILE A 468 29.74 -15.03 -1.58
C ILE A 468 30.67 -15.91 -0.72
N LYS A 469 30.50 -17.23 -0.83
CA LYS A 469 31.42 -18.23 -0.27
C LYS A 469 32.80 -18.15 -0.94
N GLU A 470 33.84 -18.53 -0.20
CA GLU A 470 35.13 -18.84 -0.83
C GLU A 470 34.95 -19.96 -1.86
N GLY A 471 35.47 -19.77 -3.08
CA GLY A 471 35.30 -20.70 -4.20
C GLY A 471 33.91 -20.67 -4.86
N GLY A 472 33.02 -19.76 -4.44
CA GLY A 472 31.69 -19.58 -5.02
C GLY A 472 31.70 -19.06 -6.45
N THR A 473 30.57 -19.15 -7.14
CA THR A 473 30.43 -18.72 -8.54
C THR A 473 29.83 -17.32 -8.64
N PHE A 474 30.46 -16.44 -9.42
CA PHE A 474 29.89 -15.14 -9.77
C PHE A 474 29.70 -15.03 -11.28
N VAL A 475 28.48 -14.68 -11.73
CA VAL A 475 28.16 -14.49 -13.15
C VAL A 475 27.73 -13.05 -13.38
N LEU A 476 28.43 -12.35 -14.27
CA LEU A 476 28.15 -10.95 -14.62
C LEU A 476 27.65 -10.82 -16.05
N ASN A 477 26.50 -10.18 -16.24
CA ASN A 477 26.07 -9.67 -17.53
C ASN A 477 26.84 -8.36 -17.85
N ALA A 478 27.78 -8.42 -18.78
CA ALA A 478 28.55 -7.27 -19.23
C ALA A 478 29.04 -7.43 -20.68
N PRO A 479 29.23 -6.32 -21.42
CA PRO A 479 29.75 -6.36 -22.79
C PRO A 479 31.28 -6.55 -22.84
N TRP A 480 31.96 -6.70 -21.70
CA TRP A 480 33.42 -6.79 -21.61
C TRP A 480 33.89 -8.22 -21.90
N LYS A 481 34.60 -8.40 -23.00
CA LYS A 481 34.99 -9.72 -23.54
C LYS A 481 36.45 -10.05 -23.33
N THR A 482 37.28 -9.08 -22.95
CA THR A 482 38.70 -9.29 -22.69
C THR A 482 39.08 -8.99 -21.24
N VAL A 483 40.22 -9.52 -20.80
CA VAL A 483 40.75 -9.28 -19.45
C VAL A 483 41.08 -7.80 -19.26
N GLU A 484 41.61 -7.13 -20.28
CA GLU A 484 41.95 -5.71 -20.24
C GLU A 484 40.70 -4.84 -20.05
N GLU A 485 39.60 -5.18 -20.73
CA GLU A 485 38.32 -4.50 -20.54
C GLU A 485 37.77 -4.71 -19.12
N LEU A 486 37.88 -5.93 -18.58
CA LEU A 486 37.47 -6.22 -17.21
C LEU A 486 38.35 -5.48 -16.19
N GLU A 487 39.67 -5.46 -16.37
CA GLU A 487 40.59 -4.76 -15.49
C GLU A 487 40.30 -3.26 -15.43
N LYS A 488 39.96 -2.66 -16.57
CA LYS A 488 39.61 -1.24 -16.69
C LYS A 488 38.28 -0.89 -16.05
N ASN A 489 37.27 -1.74 -16.20
CA ASN A 489 35.89 -1.39 -15.84
C ASN A 489 35.44 -1.92 -14.47
N LEU A 490 36.04 -3.00 -13.95
CA LEU A 490 35.69 -3.54 -12.64
C LEU A 490 36.33 -2.72 -11.51
N PRO A 491 35.56 -2.32 -10.48
CA PRO A 491 36.12 -1.61 -9.33
C PRO A 491 37.21 -2.41 -8.61
N PRO A 492 38.25 -1.75 -8.07
CA PRO A 492 39.33 -2.43 -7.34
C PRO A 492 38.85 -3.33 -6.19
N ALA A 493 37.84 -2.88 -5.42
CA ALA A 493 37.28 -3.65 -4.31
C ALA A 493 36.66 -4.98 -4.79
N LEU A 494 35.91 -4.94 -5.90
CA LEU A 494 35.30 -6.14 -6.48
C LEU A 494 36.37 -7.11 -7.00
N LYS A 495 37.41 -6.61 -7.67
CA LYS A 495 38.56 -7.41 -8.13
C LYS A 495 39.28 -8.07 -6.95
N HIS A 496 39.47 -7.32 -5.86
CA HIS A 496 40.09 -7.83 -4.65
C HIS A 496 39.28 -8.97 -4.03
N GLN A 497 37.97 -8.80 -3.86
CA GLN A 497 37.08 -9.85 -3.34
C GLN A 497 37.05 -11.09 -4.24
N ILE A 498 37.05 -10.93 -5.57
CA ILE A 498 37.12 -12.06 -6.52
C ILE A 498 38.40 -12.88 -6.28
N ALA A 499 39.54 -12.21 -6.12
CA ALA A 499 40.83 -12.87 -5.91
C ALA A 499 40.94 -13.50 -4.51
N GLU A 500 40.65 -12.73 -3.46
CA GLU A 500 40.75 -13.15 -2.05
C GLU A 500 39.86 -14.36 -1.76
N LYS A 501 38.59 -14.30 -2.20
CA LYS A 501 37.62 -15.38 -2.02
C LYS A 501 37.71 -16.46 -3.10
N LYS A 502 38.70 -16.42 -4.01
CA LYS A 502 38.91 -17.40 -5.08
C LYS A 502 37.63 -17.67 -5.91
N VAL A 503 36.90 -16.61 -6.23
CA VAL A 503 35.60 -16.68 -6.90
C VAL A 503 35.76 -17.22 -8.33
N LYS A 504 34.90 -18.16 -8.70
CA LYS A 504 34.77 -18.65 -10.09
C LYS A 504 33.97 -17.62 -10.88
N PHE A 505 34.67 -16.72 -11.56
CA PHE A 505 34.08 -15.58 -12.23
C PHE A 505 33.78 -15.86 -13.71
N TYR A 506 32.53 -15.66 -14.13
CA TYR A 506 32.06 -15.80 -15.50
C TYR A 506 31.43 -14.48 -15.97
N VAL A 507 31.65 -14.14 -17.24
CA VAL A 507 31.07 -12.94 -17.88
C VAL A 507 30.32 -13.37 -19.13
N ILE A 508 29.11 -12.83 -19.30
CA ILE A 508 28.27 -13.05 -20.49
C ILE A 508 27.76 -11.72 -21.02
N ASP A 509 27.80 -11.53 -22.33
CA ASP A 509 27.20 -10.36 -22.99
C ASP A 509 25.78 -10.70 -23.46
N ALA A 510 24.84 -10.74 -22.50
CA ALA A 510 23.43 -10.99 -22.83
C ALA A 510 22.79 -9.81 -23.58
N SER A 511 23.37 -8.61 -23.46
CA SER A 511 22.89 -7.37 -24.08
C SER A 511 23.12 -7.35 -25.59
N ALA A 512 24.21 -7.93 -26.11
CA ALA A 512 24.47 -8.03 -27.56
C ALA A 512 23.48 -8.95 -28.30
N VAL A 513 22.80 -9.87 -27.62
CA VAL A 513 21.72 -10.69 -28.20
C VAL A 513 20.40 -9.89 -28.27
N ALA A 514 20.16 -8.98 -27.32
CA ALA A 514 18.95 -8.15 -27.24
C ALA A 514 19.02 -6.81 -28.00
N GLN A 515 20.22 -6.29 -28.29
CA GLN A 515 20.44 -4.98 -28.93
C GLN A 515 20.20 -4.91 -30.45
N LYS A 516 19.60 -5.94 -31.09
CA LYS A 516 19.20 -5.88 -32.51
C LYS A 516 18.02 -4.92 -32.82
N VAL A 517 17.50 -4.14 -31.85
CA VAL A 517 16.26 -3.32 -31.99
C VAL A 517 16.28 -1.99 -31.19
N GLY A 518 17.37 -1.21 -31.28
CA GLY A 518 17.64 -0.05 -30.41
C GLY A 518 16.81 1.25 -30.58
N LEU A 519 17.01 2.22 -29.67
CA LEU A 519 16.73 3.68 -29.80
C LEU A 519 17.33 4.49 -28.60
N ARG A 520 17.60 5.81 -28.80
CA ARG A 520 18.00 6.84 -27.80
C ARG A 520 17.50 8.25 -28.20
N GLN A 521 17.40 9.20 -27.24
CA GLN A 521 16.93 10.59 -27.39
C GLN A 521 17.93 11.69 -26.91
N ARG A 522 17.65 12.97 -27.27
CA ARG A 522 18.28 14.24 -26.81
C ARG A 522 17.23 15.32 -26.48
N ILE A 523 17.65 16.38 -25.77
CA ILE A 523 16.90 17.49 -25.12
C ILE A 523 17.51 18.86 -25.46
N ASN A 524 16.75 19.99 -25.40
CA ASN A 524 17.21 21.41 -25.42
C ASN A 524 16.18 22.41 -24.75
N MET A 525 16.63 23.62 -24.33
CA MET A 525 15.99 24.65 -23.44
C MET A 525 15.80 26.07 -24.07
N GLY A 526 15.04 27.00 -23.42
CA GLY A 526 14.86 28.45 -23.76
C GLY A 526 14.17 29.30 -22.65
N HIS A 527 13.91 30.61 -22.84
CA HIS A 527 13.26 31.51 -21.85
C HIS A 527 12.68 32.86 -22.41
N LEU A 528 11.47 32.96 -23.01
CA LEU A 528 10.91 34.29 -23.46
C LEU A 528 9.34 34.41 -23.57
N VAL A 529 8.47 33.65 -22.86
CA VAL A 529 6.99 33.64 -23.17
C VAL A 529 6.05 33.49 -21.94
N ASP A 530 4.81 34.02 -22.03
CA ASP A 530 3.71 33.97 -21.04
C ASP A 530 3.33 32.55 -20.54
N LYS A 531 3.39 32.36 -19.20
CA LYS A 531 3.16 31.09 -18.48
C LYS A 531 1.78 30.46 -18.68
N THR A 532 0.77 31.23 -19.11
CA THR A 532 -0.60 30.72 -19.35
C THR A 532 -0.77 30.04 -20.71
N THR A 533 0.28 30.02 -21.53
CA THR A 533 0.32 29.32 -22.81
C THR A 533 1.11 28.01 -22.69
N VAL A 534 0.85 27.03 -23.56
CA VAL A 534 1.60 25.74 -23.57
C VAL A 534 3.12 25.98 -23.67
N LYS A 535 3.53 26.91 -24.54
CA LYS A 535 4.94 27.27 -24.74
C LYS A 535 5.54 27.96 -23.52
N GLY A 536 4.84 28.92 -22.92
CA GLY A 536 5.37 29.64 -21.76
C GLY A 536 5.34 28.84 -20.47
N LEU A 537 4.37 27.92 -20.29
CA LEU A 537 4.37 26.96 -19.19
C LEU A 537 5.61 26.06 -19.24
N ALA A 538 5.97 25.57 -20.43
CA ALA A 538 7.17 24.76 -20.63
C ALA A 538 8.48 25.51 -20.34
N PHE A 539 8.46 26.86 -20.32
CA PHE A 539 9.60 27.69 -19.93
C PHE A 539 9.62 28.06 -18.44
N GLN A 540 8.61 27.72 -17.67
CA GLN A 540 8.68 27.86 -16.22
C GLN A 540 9.60 26.77 -15.65
N PRO A 541 10.50 27.11 -14.71
CA PRO A 541 11.28 26.12 -13.98
C PRO A 541 10.33 25.09 -13.36
N PRO A 542 10.45 23.79 -13.71
CA PRO A 542 9.62 22.78 -13.08
C PRO A 542 10.04 22.64 -11.61
N MET A 543 9.08 22.72 -10.69
CA MET A 543 9.34 22.48 -9.26
C MET A 543 9.07 21.03 -8.85
N LEU A 544 8.85 20.16 -9.85
CA LEU A 544 8.77 18.71 -9.76
C LEU A 544 9.73 18.11 -10.80
N GLU A 545 10.77 17.44 -10.35
CA GLU A 545 11.83 16.87 -11.18
C GLU A 545 12.25 15.48 -10.70
N PHE A 546 12.58 14.58 -11.63
CA PHE A 546 13.14 13.25 -11.32
C PHE A 546 12.33 12.40 -10.31
N ASN A 547 11.00 12.44 -10.41
CA ASN A 547 10.09 11.62 -9.59
C ASN A 547 10.25 10.10 -9.86
N GLY A 548 9.77 9.28 -8.92
CA GLY A 548 9.87 7.82 -8.96
C GLY A 548 8.82 7.09 -9.82
N ALA A 549 8.05 7.81 -10.64
CA ALA A 549 6.99 7.21 -11.46
C ALA A 549 7.55 6.38 -12.62
N CYS A 550 6.66 5.62 -13.27
CA CYS A 550 7.00 4.90 -14.50
C CYS A 550 7.42 5.87 -15.63
N ALA A 551 8.28 5.41 -16.53
CA ALA A 551 8.62 6.17 -17.73
C ALA A 551 7.37 6.51 -18.57
N GLY A 552 7.15 7.79 -18.84
CA GLY A 552 5.97 8.28 -19.57
C GLY A 552 4.66 8.31 -18.75
N CYS A 553 4.74 8.37 -17.42
CA CYS A 553 3.56 8.44 -16.55
C CYS A 553 2.70 9.69 -16.83
N GLY A 554 1.39 9.48 -17.07
CA GLY A 554 0.42 10.56 -17.28
C GLY A 554 0.14 11.39 -16.03
N GLU A 555 0.11 10.78 -14.84
CA GLU A 555 -0.18 11.47 -13.58
C GLU A 555 0.82 12.61 -13.31
N MET A 556 2.12 12.35 -13.50
CA MET A 556 3.16 13.33 -13.20
C MET A 556 3.18 14.50 -14.18
N THR A 557 2.60 14.34 -15.37
CA THR A 557 2.51 15.42 -16.36
C THR A 557 1.64 16.56 -15.84
N ILE A 558 0.45 16.24 -15.33
CA ILE A 558 -0.47 17.26 -14.80
C ILE A 558 0.02 17.86 -13.48
N VAL A 559 0.62 17.05 -12.60
CA VAL A 559 1.21 17.56 -11.34
C VAL A 559 2.37 18.51 -11.65
N LYS A 560 3.25 18.18 -12.61
CA LYS A 560 4.33 19.06 -13.05
C LYS A 560 3.79 20.39 -13.56
N MET A 561 2.78 20.37 -14.44
CA MET A 561 2.13 21.58 -14.95
C MET A 561 1.60 22.46 -13.82
N LEU A 562 0.98 21.85 -12.80
CA LEU A 562 0.47 22.57 -11.64
C LEU A 562 1.60 23.23 -10.83
N THR A 563 2.72 22.53 -10.63
CA THR A 563 3.90 23.13 -9.98
C THR A 563 4.55 24.24 -10.79
N GLN A 564 4.49 24.19 -12.12
CA GLN A 564 4.99 25.26 -12.99
C GLN A 564 4.11 26.51 -12.94
N LEU A 565 2.81 26.36 -12.62
CA LEU A 565 1.87 27.48 -12.47
C LEU A 565 1.94 28.12 -11.08
N TYR A 566 2.01 27.30 -10.02
CA TYR A 566 1.78 27.74 -8.63
C TYR A 566 2.76 27.13 -7.61
N GLY A 567 3.86 26.53 -8.07
CA GLY A 567 4.75 25.75 -7.21
C GLY A 567 5.37 26.51 -6.04
N ASP A 568 5.52 27.83 -6.14
CA ASP A 568 6.10 28.66 -5.09
C ASP A 568 5.15 28.94 -3.91
N ARG A 569 3.87 28.52 -4.01
CA ARG A 569 2.81 28.78 -3.03
C ARG A 569 1.83 27.63 -2.82
N ILE A 570 2.11 26.45 -3.39
CA ILE A 570 1.22 25.29 -3.34
C ILE A 570 1.51 24.39 -2.13
N MET A 571 0.44 23.88 -1.53
CA MET A 571 0.46 22.84 -0.51
C MET A 571 -0.34 21.64 -1.00
N PHE A 572 0.29 20.48 -1.10
CA PHE A 572 -0.34 19.23 -1.49
C PHE A 572 -0.74 18.39 -0.27
N ALA A 573 -2.01 18.01 -0.21
CA ALA A 573 -2.50 16.87 0.56
C ALA A 573 -2.68 15.69 -0.42
N ASP A 574 -1.82 14.67 -0.33
CA ASP A 574 -1.77 13.57 -1.28
C ASP A 574 -2.27 12.26 -0.67
N ALA A 575 -3.20 11.60 -1.36
CA ALA A 575 -3.72 10.30 -0.95
C ALA A 575 -2.66 9.21 -1.16
N MET A 576 -2.68 8.17 -0.32
CA MET A 576 -1.90 6.98 -0.61
C MET A 576 -2.28 6.41 -1.98
N GLY A 577 -1.27 6.14 -2.82
CA GLY A 577 -1.49 5.72 -4.20
C GLY A 577 -0.25 5.93 -5.07
N CYS A 578 -0.45 5.96 -6.38
CA CYS A 578 0.66 6.15 -7.32
C CYS A 578 1.36 7.49 -7.15
N THR A 579 0.60 8.55 -6.88
CA THR A 579 1.11 9.91 -6.64
C THR A 579 2.04 9.90 -5.44
N MET A 580 1.59 9.40 -4.29
CA MET A 580 2.42 9.30 -3.08
C MET A 580 3.71 8.50 -3.31
N VAL A 581 3.63 7.32 -3.95
CA VAL A 581 4.83 6.51 -4.21
C VAL A 581 5.82 7.25 -5.10
N SER A 582 5.33 8.00 -6.09
CA SER A 582 6.16 8.74 -7.04
C SER A 582 6.76 10.02 -6.45
N LEU A 583 6.08 10.62 -5.46
CA LEU A 583 6.40 11.93 -4.87
C LEU A 583 7.10 11.86 -3.51
N GLY A 584 7.03 10.74 -2.79
CA GLY A 584 7.66 10.60 -1.48
C GLY A 584 7.94 9.17 -1.00
N GLY A 585 7.47 8.14 -1.71
CA GLY A 585 7.58 6.75 -1.27
C GLY A 585 8.97 6.14 -1.33
N THR A 586 9.92 6.73 -2.06
CA THR A 586 11.28 6.20 -2.27
C THR A 586 12.32 6.79 -1.29
N GLY A 587 11.90 7.66 -0.36
CA GLY A 587 12.82 8.46 0.45
C GLY A 587 13.51 9.59 -0.33
N VAL A 588 13.25 9.72 -1.63
CA VAL A 588 13.66 10.84 -2.48
C VAL A 588 12.46 11.73 -2.72
N VAL A 589 12.57 13.00 -2.32
CA VAL A 589 11.53 14.01 -2.56
C VAL A 589 11.86 14.75 -3.86
N PRO A 590 11.04 14.63 -4.93
CA PRO A 590 11.31 15.20 -6.25
C PRO A 590 10.90 16.67 -6.38
N PHE A 591 10.42 17.28 -5.29
CA PHE A 591 10.10 18.70 -5.26
C PHE A 591 11.36 19.53 -5.03
N THR A 592 11.50 20.61 -5.80
CA THR A 592 12.62 21.54 -5.70
C THR A 592 12.15 22.94 -5.31
N ARG A 593 13.11 23.81 -5.01
CA ARG A 593 12.87 25.19 -4.55
C ARG A 593 13.35 26.18 -5.59
N ASN A 594 12.68 27.33 -5.67
CA ASN A 594 13.14 28.46 -6.45
C ASN A 594 14.29 29.18 -5.74
N GLN A 595 14.78 30.28 -6.34
CA GLN A 595 15.88 31.09 -5.78
C GLN A 595 15.58 31.71 -4.42
N ARG A 596 14.30 31.85 -4.03
CA ARG A 596 13.87 32.31 -2.69
C ARG A 596 13.88 31.19 -1.65
N GLY A 597 14.17 29.95 -2.04
CA GLY A 597 14.01 28.77 -1.19
C GLY A 597 12.55 28.33 -1.02
N HIS A 598 11.61 28.89 -1.78
CA HIS A 598 10.19 28.50 -1.76
C HIS A 598 9.93 27.38 -2.76
N GLY A 599 8.98 26.51 -2.48
CA GLY A 599 8.57 25.44 -3.39
C GLY A 599 7.36 24.68 -2.85
N PRO A 600 6.92 23.63 -3.58
CA PRO A 600 5.75 22.87 -3.19
C PRO A 600 5.94 22.25 -1.81
N THR A 601 4.92 22.40 -0.95
CA THR A 601 4.84 21.64 0.30
C THR A 601 4.01 20.39 0.02
N TRP A 602 4.39 19.24 0.55
CA TRP A 602 3.70 17.97 0.29
C TRP A 602 3.56 17.18 1.59
N GLY A 603 2.39 16.60 1.81
CA GLY A 603 2.13 15.67 2.90
C GLY A 603 1.11 14.63 2.50
N CYS A 604 1.24 13.43 3.07
CA CYS A 604 0.32 12.32 2.89
C CYS A 604 -0.11 11.85 4.29
N SER A 605 -1.42 11.79 4.52
CA SER A 605 -2.01 11.18 5.71
C SER A 605 -2.26 9.70 5.43
N LEU A 606 -3.49 9.32 5.04
CA LEU A 606 -3.88 7.95 4.72
C LEU A 606 -4.53 7.86 3.33
N PHE A 607 -5.11 6.70 3.01
CA PHE A 607 -5.78 6.50 1.72
C PHE A 607 -7.20 7.06 1.75
N GLU A 608 -7.90 6.87 2.86
CA GLU A 608 -9.32 7.15 3.07
C GLU A 608 -9.62 8.60 3.45
N ASP A 609 -8.67 9.30 4.08
CA ASP A 609 -8.92 10.58 4.77
C ASP A 609 -8.39 11.81 4.02
N ASN A 610 -7.80 11.63 2.83
CA ASN A 610 -7.00 12.69 2.20
C ASN A 610 -7.76 14.01 1.97
N ALA A 611 -9.07 13.95 1.69
CA ALA A 611 -9.89 15.15 1.59
C ALA A 611 -10.00 15.89 2.92
N ASP A 612 -10.28 15.16 4.01
CA ASP A 612 -10.37 15.73 5.37
C ASP A 612 -9.02 16.28 5.83
N TYR A 613 -7.94 15.56 5.54
CA TYR A 613 -6.57 16.00 5.82
C TYR A 613 -6.25 17.32 5.09
N GLY A 614 -6.50 17.39 3.78
CA GLY A 614 -6.30 18.62 3.01
C GLY A 614 -7.20 19.77 3.44
N TYR A 615 -8.43 19.47 3.86
CA TYR A 615 -9.34 20.47 4.44
C TYR A 615 -8.81 21.03 5.76
N GLY A 616 -8.26 20.18 6.64
CA GLY A 616 -7.57 20.59 7.86
C GLY A 616 -6.37 21.49 7.57
N MET A 617 -5.54 21.13 6.58
CA MET A 617 -4.42 21.97 6.12
C MET A 617 -4.91 23.34 5.63
N TYR A 618 -5.95 23.37 4.80
CA TYR A 618 -6.55 24.62 4.32
C TYR A 618 -7.05 25.50 5.46
N LYS A 619 -7.81 24.94 6.42
CA LYS A 619 -8.33 25.70 7.57
C LYS A 619 -7.22 26.25 8.44
N SER A 620 -6.13 25.50 8.63
CA SER A 620 -4.93 26.00 9.32
C SER A 620 -4.38 27.24 8.63
N GLN A 621 -4.23 27.22 7.30
CA GLN A 621 -3.77 28.37 6.53
C GLN A 621 -4.70 29.58 6.67
N VAL A 622 -6.02 29.39 6.61
CA VAL A 622 -7.01 30.46 6.79
C VAL A 622 -6.88 31.10 8.18
N VAL A 623 -6.84 30.28 9.25
CA VAL A 623 -6.73 30.79 10.63
C VAL A 623 -5.42 31.55 10.84
N ARG A 624 -4.30 31.00 10.37
CA ARG A 624 -2.99 31.65 10.49
C ARG A 624 -2.93 32.95 9.69
N ARG A 625 -3.54 33.00 8.49
CA ARG A 625 -3.58 34.21 7.66
C ARG A 625 -4.47 35.28 8.26
N ASN A 626 -5.64 34.93 8.79
CA ASN A 626 -6.51 35.87 9.50
C ASN A 626 -5.79 36.47 10.71
N LYS A 627 -4.99 35.67 11.41
CA LYS A 627 -4.18 36.15 12.52
C LYS A 627 -3.11 37.16 12.07
N LEU A 628 -2.40 36.88 10.98
CA LEU A 628 -1.48 37.84 10.36
C LEU A 628 -2.21 39.14 9.98
N THR A 629 -3.35 39.05 9.29
CA THR A 629 -4.14 40.23 8.88
C THR A 629 -4.51 41.10 10.08
N ALA A 630 -4.98 40.49 11.17
CA ALA A 630 -5.30 41.21 12.40
C ALA A 630 -4.07 41.88 13.04
N TYR A 631 -2.90 41.23 12.98
CA TYR A 631 -1.66 41.84 13.48
C TYR A 631 -1.18 43.00 12.60
N VAL A 632 -1.32 42.91 11.28
CA VAL A 632 -1.00 44.04 10.39
C VAL A 632 -1.94 45.21 10.68
N GLU A 633 -3.25 44.97 10.81
CA GLU A 633 -4.23 46.00 11.15
C GLU A 633 -3.91 46.68 12.49
N GLN A 634 -3.59 45.89 13.53
CA GLN A 634 -3.18 46.42 14.84
C GLN A 634 -1.90 47.25 14.75
N ALA A 635 -0.89 46.76 14.02
CA ALA A 635 0.37 47.48 13.85
C ALA A 635 0.16 48.82 13.14
N LEU A 636 -0.66 48.86 12.08
CA LEU A 636 -1.00 50.07 11.33
C LEU A 636 -1.82 51.09 12.17
N ALA A 637 -2.72 50.60 13.02
CA ALA A 637 -3.53 51.44 13.92
C ALA A 637 -2.75 51.93 15.15
N SER A 638 -1.62 51.30 15.48
CA SER A 638 -0.81 51.63 16.66
C SER A 638 0.10 52.86 16.47
N SER A 639 0.58 53.39 17.59
CA SER A 639 1.67 54.36 17.66
C SER A 639 3.06 53.69 17.74
N ALA A 640 3.18 52.41 17.38
CA ALA A 640 4.44 51.67 17.42
C ALA A 640 5.54 52.38 16.60
N PRO A 641 6.79 52.43 17.10
CA PRO A 641 7.90 53.11 16.44
C PRO A 641 8.42 52.30 15.23
N MET A 642 7.68 52.33 14.12
CA MET A 642 8.04 51.76 12.81
C MET A 642 8.47 52.84 11.83
N SER A 643 9.36 52.50 10.89
CA SER A 643 9.69 53.41 9.79
C SER A 643 8.50 53.67 8.87
N GLN A 644 8.57 54.77 8.11
CA GLN A 644 7.54 55.09 7.12
C GLN A 644 7.49 54.05 6.00
N GLU A 645 8.64 53.49 5.62
CA GLU A 645 8.76 52.43 4.62
C GLU A 645 8.07 51.14 5.09
N LEU A 646 8.30 50.72 6.34
CA LEU A 646 7.63 49.53 6.90
C LEU A 646 6.12 49.74 6.98
N ARG A 647 5.67 50.91 7.42
CA ARG A 647 4.24 51.25 7.48
C ARG A 647 3.60 51.23 6.09
N ALA A 648 4.26 51.80 5.08
CA ALA A 648 3.78 51.79 3.70
C ALA A 648 3.71 50.38 3.11
N ALA A 649 4.74 49.55 3.33
CA ALA A 649 4.76 48.17 2.86
C ALA A 649 3.68 47.31 3.54
N MET A 650 3.45 47.49 4.86
CA MET A 650 2.37 46.83 5.60
C MET A 650 0.99 47.24 5.04
N GLN A 651 0.77 48.53 4.79
CA GLN A 651 -0.49 49.03 4.21
C GLN A 651 -0.72 48.45 2.81
N LYS A 652 0.31 48.47 1.95
CA LYS A 652 0.26 47.90 0.61
C LYS A 652 -0.09 46.41 0.62
N TRP A 653 0.54 45.62 1.50
CA TRP A 653 0.17 44.22 1.66
C TRP A 653 -1.27 44.10 2.15
N TYR A 654 -1.68 44.89 3.15
CA TYR A 654 -3.04 44.83 3.72
C TYR A 654 -4.10 45.09 2.65
N ASP A 655 -3.94 46.12 1.81
CA ASP A 655 -4.91 46.48 0.78
C ASP A 655 -5.01 45.46 -0.36
N HIS A 656 -3.96 44.66 -0.58
CA HIS A 656 -3.87 43.67 -1.65
C HIS A 656 -3.69 42.22 -1.17
N ARG A 657 -3.98 41.94 0.11
CA ARG A 657 -3.69 40.65 0.78
C ARG A 657 -4.38 39.44 0.15
N ASP A 658 -5.48 39.65 -0.57
CA ASP A 658 -6.27 38.61 -1.23
C ASP A 658 -5.91 38.45 -2.71
N ASP A 659 -5.03 39.29 -3.25
CA ASP A 659 -4.41 39.11 -4.57
C ASP A 659 -3.11 38.32 -4.41
N ALA A 660 -3.08 37.12 -5.00
CA ALA A 660 -1.99 36.19 -4.79
C ALA A 660 -0.63 36.70 -5.33
N ASP A 661 -0.63 37.41 -6.46
CA ASP A 661 0.61 37.89 -7.09
C ASP A 661 1.08 39.18 -6.40
N ALA A 662 0.17 40.06 -5.99
CA ALA A 662 0.48 41.26 -5.22
C ALA A 662 0.96 40.93 -3.79
N ALA A 663 0.36 39.92 -3.13
CA ALA A 663 0.80 39.46 -1.82
C ALA A 663 2.22 38.89 -1.86
N ILE A 664 2.57 38.15 -2.92
CA ILE A 664 3.93 37.64 -3.14
C ILE A 664 4.90 38.79 -3.43
N ALA A 665 4.54 39.74 -4.29
CA ALA A 665 5.39 40.89 -4.56
C ALA A 665 5.64 41.74 -3.30
N SER A 666 4.64 41.84 -2.42
CA SER A 666 4.76 42.57 -1.15
C SER A 666 5.61 41.82 -0.13
N TYR A 667 5.70 40.49 -0.19
CA TYR A 667 6.57 39.70 0.69
C TYR A 667 8.06 40.08 0.52
N ASP A 668 8.52 40.19 -0.72
CA ASP A 668 9.93 40.50 -1.02
C ASP A 668 10.33 41.91 -0.52
N GLU A 669 9.37 42.83 -0.48
CA GLU A 669 9.53 44.18 0.07
C GLU A 669 9.45 44.21 1.61
N LEU A 670 8.49 43.48 2.18
CA LEU A 670 8.12 43.59 3.58
C LEU A 670 9.01 42.76 4.51
N LEU A 671 9.45 41.57 4.10
CA LEU A 671 10.21 40.66 4.96
C LEU A 671 11.53 41.26 5.46
N PRO A 672 12.38 41.93 4.64
CA PRO A 672 13.61 42.54 5.13
C PRO A 672 13.36 43.67 6.13
N LEU A 673 12.29 44.44 5.93
CA LEU A 673 11.90 45.54 6.82
C LEU A 673 11.40 45.00 8.17
N LEU A 674 10.54 43.98 8.16
CA LEU A 674 10.10 43.28 9.37
C LEU A 674 11.27 42.71 10.16
N ALA A 675 12.20 42.02 9.49
CA ALA A 675 13.36 41.42 10.15
C ALA A 675 14.27 42.47 10.83
N LYS A 676 14.38 43.67 10.25
CA LYS A 676 15.18 44.79 10.78
C LYS A 676 14.50 45.48 11.96
N GLU A 677 13.17 45.51 12.00
CA GLU A 677 12.41 46.34 12.95
C GLU A 677 11.59 45.55 13.97
N LYS A 678 11.56 44.21 13.90
CA LYS A 678 10.79 43.34 14.80
C LYS A 678 11.00 43.62 16.29
N ASP A 679 12.20 44.04 16.69
CA ASP A 679 12.52 44.25 18.11
C ASP A 679 12.16 45.67 18.61
N LYS A 680 11.64 46.55 17.74
CA LYS A 680 11.24 47.91 18.11
C LYS A 680 9.90 47.98 18.83
N ALA A 681 8.98 47.05 18.54
CA ALA A 681 7.65 47.00 19.14
C ALA A 681 7.05 45.60 19.06
N VAL A 682 6.18 45.24 20.02
CA VAL A 682 5.53 43.93 20.03
C VAL A 682 4.60 43.75 18.82
N GLU A 683 3.99 44.82 18.33
CA GLU A 683 3.11 44.83 17.17
C GLU A 683 3.88 44.43 15.90
N ILE A 684 5.11 44.93 15.73
CA ILE A 684 5.96 44.59 14.59
C ILE A 684 6.48 43.16 14.72
N LYS A 685 6.88 42.75 15.94
CA LYS A 685 7.27 41.36 16.22
C LYS A 685 6.16 40.37 15.87
N ASN A 686 4.92 40.69 16.23
CA ASN A 686 3.77 39.83 15.96
C ASN A 686 3.54 39.63 14.46
N VAL A 687 3.71 40.66 13.63
CA VAL A 687 3.65 40.53 12.16
C VAL A 687 4.83 39.70 11.64
N ASN A 688 6.05 39.95 12.14
CA ASN A 688 7.24 39.21 11.75
C ASN A 688 7.13 37.69 12.06
N ASP A 689 6.60 37.33 13.23
CA ASP A 689 6.45 35.94 13.67
C ASP A 689 5.45 35.15 12.80
N TYR A 690 4.63 35.83 12.00
CA TYR A 690 3.69 35.26 11.03
C TYR A 690 4.05 35.62 9.56
N ALA A 691 5.28 36.08 9.29
CA ALA A 691 5.67 36.54 7.97
C ALA A 691 5.63 35.44 6.89
N ASP A 692 5.69 34.17 7.29
CA ASP A 692 5.50 33.02 6.39
C ASP A 692 4.08 32.97 5.78
N MET A 693 3.12 33.69 6.36
CA MET A 693 1.75 33.79 5.88
C MET A 693 1.49 35.01 4.98
N LEU A 694 2.50 35.83 4.68
CA LEU A 694 2.37 36.98 3.77
C LEU A 694 2.02 36.52 2.33
N PRO A 695 2.68 35.53 1.71
CA PRO A 695 2.26 34.98 0.42
C PRO A 695 0.89 34.31 0.51
N LEU A 696 0.02 34.47 -0.50
CA LEU A 696 -1.26 33.73 -0.55
C LEU A 696 -1.03 32.28 -0.99
N HIS A 697 -1.07 31.36 -0.03
CA HIS A 697 -0.93 29.93 -0.27
C HIS A 697 -2.22 29.33 -0.86
N THR A 698 -2.06 28.24 -1.62
CA THR A 698 -3.16 27.45 -2.17
C THR A 698 -3.02 25.98 -1.80
N THR A 699 -4.08 25.38 -1.27
CA THR A 699 -4.12 23.97 -0.89
C THR A 699 -4.79 23.15 -1.99
N TRP A 700 -4.07 22.14 -2.49
CA TRP A 700 -4.53 21.18 -3.48
C TRP A 700 -4.56 19.78 -2.89
N ILE A 701 -5.74 19.19 -2.84
CA ILE A 701 -5.93 17.77 -2.56
C ILE A 701 -5.59 17.00 -3.85
N LEU A 702 -4.66 16.07 -3.79
CA LEU A 702 -4.19 15.25 -4.90
C LEU A 702 -4.49 13.78 -4.60
N GLY A 703 -4.95 13.03 -5.59
CA GLY A 703 -5.05 11.57 -5.46
C GLY A 703 -5.54 10.87 -6.71
N GLY A 704 -5.39 9.55 -6.73
CA GLY A 704 -5.85 8.70 -7.82
C GLY A 704 -7.35 8.43 -7.79
N ASP A 705 -7.85 7.72 -8.81
CA ASP A 705 -9.27 7.38 -8.91
C ASP A 705 -9.76 6.43 -7.81
N GLY A 706 -8.93 5.50 -7.33
CA GLY A 706 -9.33 4.63 -6.23
C GLY A 706 -9.62 5.36 -4.92
N TRP A 707 -8.93 6.46 -4.65
CA TRP A 707 -9.27 7.33 -3.53
C TRP A 707 -10.59 8.06 -3.80
N ALA A 708 -10.65 8.81 -4.91
CA ALA A 708 -11.73 9.76 -5.15
C ALA A 708 -13.08 9.10 -5.48
N TYR A 709 -13.08 7.92 -6.10
CA TYR A 709 -14.32 7.26 -6.52
C TYR A 709 -14.81 6.25 -5.49
N ASP A 710 -13.90 5.65 -4.73
CA ASP A 710 -14.16 4.54 -3.81
C ASP A 710 -13.96 4.93 -2.34
N ILE A 711 -12.76 4.72 -1.79
CA ILE A 711 -12.53 4.71 -0.34
C ILE A 711 -12.67 6.10 0.30
N GLY A 712 -12.18 7.15 -0.36
CA GLY A 712 -12.21 8.53 0.14
C GLY A 712 -13.36 9.36 -0.43
N PHE A 713 -14.29 8.76 -1.17
CA PHE A 713 -15.37 9.49 -1.82
C PHE A 713 -16.26 10.24 -0.82
N ASN A 714 -16.55 9.67 0.35
CA ASN A 714 -17.40 10.31 1.35
C ASN A 714 -16.76 11.60 1.89
N ALA A 715 -15.45 11.55 2.20
CA ALA A 715 -14.69 12.73 2.62
C ALA A 715 -14.59 13.76 1.49
N LEU A 716 -14.33 13.32 0.26
CA LEU A 716 -14.28 14.20 -0.92
C LEU A 716 -15.62 14.91 -1.15
N ASP A 717 -16.74 14.19 -1.08
CA ASP A 717 -18.09 14.74 -1.20
C ASP A 717 -18.35 15.80 -0.13
N HIS A 718 -18.06 15.49 1.14
CA HIS A 718 -18.23 16.43 2.24
C HIS A 718 -17.41 17.71 2.05
N VAL A 719 -16.13 17.58 1.69
CA VAL A 719 -15.23 18.72 1.49
C VAL A 719 -15.64 19.56 0.28
N MET A 720 -16.06 18.95 -0.82
CA MET A 720 -16.58 19.69 -1.98
C MET A 720 -17.91 20.40 -1.67
N ALA A 721 -18.73 19.85 -0.79
CA ALA A 721 -19.99 20.47 -0.36
C ALA A 721 -19.80 21.66 0.61
N SER A 722 -18.62 21.85 1.19
CA SER A 722 -18.34 22.88 2.22
C SER A 722 -18.52 24.32 1.73
N GLY A 723 -18.32 24.57 0.43
CA GLY A 723 -18.28 25.92 -0.14
C GLY A 723 -16.95 26.67 0.08
N ASP A 724 -15.99 26.08 0.80
CA ASP A 724 -14.68 26.67 1.04
C ASP A 724 -13.79 26.67 -0.21
N ASN A 725 -12.81 27.59 -0.25
CA ASN A 725 -11.88 27.75 -1.37
C ASN A 725 -10.78 26.66 -1.36
N ILE A 726 -11.17 25.42 -1.64
CA ILE A 726 -10.29 24.26 -1.70
C ILE A 726 -10.25 23.64 -3.09
N LYS A 727 -9.08 23.14 -3.50
CA LYS A 727 -8.84 22.57 -4.84
C LYS A 727 -8.57 21.09 -4.75
N CYS A 728 -9.08 20.33 -5.71
CA CYS A 728 -8.87 18.89 -5.81
C CYS A 728 -8.47 18.51 -7.23
N MET A 729 -7.41 17.72 -7.35
CA MET A 729 -6.94 17.09 -8.58
C MET A 729 -7.06 15.57 -8.44
N VAL A 730 -7.91 14.97 -9.27
CA VAL A 730 -8.03 13.52 -9.39
C VAL A 730 -7.28 13.08 -10.65
N VAL A 731 -6.22 12.29 -10.48
CA VAL A 731 -5.50 11.67 -11.59
C VAL A 731 -6.13 10.31 -11.89
N ASP A 732 -7.00 10.29 -12.90
CA ASP A 732 -7.89 9.16 -13.18
C ASP A 732 -7.21 8.16 -14.11
N THR A 733 -6.75 7.06 -13.54
CA THR A 733 -6.14 5.93 -14.26
C THR A 733 -7.17 4.83 -14.56
N GLU A 734 -8.41 4.99 -14.09
CA GLU A 734 -9.49 4.01 -14.19
C GLU A 734 -9.19 2.64 -13.56
N MET A 735 -8.31 2.59 -12.56
CA MET A 735 -7.95 1.40 -11.78
C MET A 735 -7.11 1.77 -10.55
N TYR A 736 -6.96 0.82 -9.62
CA TYR A 736 -5.99 0.98 -8.52
C TYR A 736 -4.59 0.64 -9.05
N ALA A 737 -3.99 1.59 -9.77
CA ALA A 737 -2.76 1.36 -10.51
C ALA A 737 -1.57 0.91 -9.62
N ASN A 738 -1.48 1.45 -8.40
CA ASN A 738 -0.36 1.18 -7.49
C ASN A 738 -0.33 -0.27 -6.99
N THR A 739 -1.49 -0.82 -6.65
CA THR A 739 -1.65 -2.16 -6.07
C THR A 739 -1.74 -3.26 -7.11
N GLY A 740 -1.49 -2.94 -8.39
CA GLY A 740 -1.40 -3.92 -9.47
C GLY A 740 -2.60 -3.96 -10.41
N GLY A 741 -3.49 -2.95 -10.39
CA GLY A 741 -4.55 -2.79 -11.38
C GLY A 741 -5.86 -3.51 -11.02
N GLN A 742 -6.30 -3.36 -9.77
CA GLN A 742 -7.67 -3.70 -9.36
C GLN A 742 -8.66 -2.73 -10.02
N GLN A 743 -9.88 -3.20 -10.28
CA GLN A 743 -10.92 -2.28 -10.74
C GLN A 743 -11.21 -1.23 -9.66
N SER A 744 -11.72 -0.09 -10.09
CA SER A 744 -12.28 0.96 -9.26
C SER A 744 -13.70 1.26 -9.75
N LYS A 745 -14.46 2.07 -9.01
CA LYS A 745 -15.70 2.64 -9.58
C LYS A 745 -15.42 3.56 -10.79
N ALA A 746 -14.18 3.97 -10.99
CA ALA A 746 -13.72 4.69 -12.17
C ALA A 746 -13.38 3.78 -13.37
N THR A 747 -13.17 2.48 -13.18
CA THR A 747 -12.98 1.52 -14.27
C THR A 747 -14.18 1.53 -15.22
N GLN A 748 -13.91 1.47 -16.51
CA GLN A 748 -14.93 1.56 -17.55
C GLN A 748 -15.62 0.22 -17.81
N LEU A 749 -16.83 0.27 -18.37
CA LEU A 749 -17.52 -0.94 -18.84
C LEU A 749 -16.63 -1.67 -19.85
N SER A 750 -16.70 -3.00 -19.87
CA SER A 750 -15.87 -3.92 -20.65
C SER A 750 -14.40 -4.06 -20.24
N ALA A 751 -13.84 -3.13 -19.46
CA ALA A 751 -12.43 -3.21 -19.11
C ALA A 751 -12.14 -4.43 -18.22
N VAL A 752 -11.07 -5.14 -18.52
CA VAL A 752 -10.52 -6.21 -17.68
C VAL A 752 -9.52 -5.60 -16.70
N ALA A 753 -9.76 -5.89 -15.43
CA ALA A 753 -8.91 -5.54 -14.30
C ALA A 753 -9.02 -6.66 -13.25
N LYS A 754 -8.20 -6.64 -12.20
CA LYS A 754 -8.38 -7.59 -11.08
C LYS A 754 -9.73 -7.31 -10.40
N PHE A 755 -10.46 -8.35 -10.00
CA PHE A 755 -11.88 -8.30 -9.59
C PHE A 755 -12.89 -8.00 -10.72
N ALA A 756 -12.41 -7.85 -11.95
CA ALA A 756 -13.20 -7.71 -13.17
C ALA A 756 -12.61 -8.57 -14.30
N ALA A 757 -12.14 -9.78 -13.99
CA ALA A 757 -11.44 -10.66 -14.95
C ALA A 757 -12.27 -10.96 -16.22
N GLY A 758 -13.59 -11.07 -16.08
CA GLY A 758 -14.53 -11.27 -17.19
C GLY A 758 -15.03 -9.99 -17.87
N GLY A 759 -14.37 -8.84 -17.64
CA GLY A 759 -14.80 -7.53 -18.08
C GLY A 759 -15.82 -6.89 -17.13
N LYS A 760 -15.58 -5.62 -16.76
CA LYS A 760 -16.48 -4.87 -15.86
C LYS A 760 -17.86 -4.69 -16.48
N ARG A 761 -18.90 -4.98 -15.70
CA ARG A 761 -20.31 -4.97 -16.16
C ARG A 761 -21.01 -3.63 -16.02
N MET A 762 -20.53 -2.79 -15.11
CA MET A 762 -21.16 -1.50 -14.82
C MET A 762 -20.39 -0.36 -15.48
N MET A 763 -21.11 0.68 -15.89
CA MET A 763 -20.49 1.90 -16.40
C MET A 763 -19.60 2.57 -15.34
N LYS A 764 -18.62 3.36 -15.79
CA LYS A 764 -17.81 4.24 -14.94
C LYS A 764 -18.74 5.16 -14.13
N LYS A 765 -18.50 5.29 -12.82
CA LYS A 765 -19.17 6.28 -11.97
C LYS A 765 -18.86 7.68 -12.49
N ASP A 766 -19.88 8.52 -12.71
CA ASP A 766 -19.69 9.88 -13.23
C ASP A 766 -19.46 10.87 -12.08
N LEU A 767 -18.22 10.91 -11.55
CA LEU A 767 -17.85 11.77 -10.42
C LEU A 767 -18.13 13.25 -10.71
N GLY A 768 -17.77 13.72 -11.91
CA GLY A 768 -17.99 15.13 -12.25
C GLY A 768 -19.48 15.49 -12.33
N LYS A 769 -20.35 14.58 -12.80
CA LYS A 769 -21.81 14.79 -12.74
C LYS A 769 -22.33 14.90 -11.32
N HIS A 770 -21.83 14.08 -10.38
CA HIS A 770 -22.21 14.19 -8.97
C HIS A 770 -21.82 15.55 -8.41
N MET A 771 -20.57 15.99 -8.63
CA MET A 771 -20.09 17.26 -8.07
C MET A 771 -20.75 18.50 -8.69
N MET A 772 -21.14 18.45 -9.97
CA MET A 772 -21.94 19.50 -10.60
C MET A 772 -23.34 19.65 -9.96
N GLY A 773 -23.82 18.64 -9.23
CA GLY A 773 -25.10 18.69 -8.51
C GLY A 773 -25.16 19.79 -7.43
N TYR A 774 -24.03 20.14 -6.81
CA TYR A 774 -23.95 21.19 -5.79
C TYR A 774 -24.08 22.62 -6.35
N LYS A 775 -23.87 22.80 -7.66
CA LYS A 775 -23.93 24.08 -8.41
C LYS A 775 -22.91 25.17 -8.00
N ASN A 776 -22.34 25.11 -6.81
CA ASN A 776 -21.28 26.00 -6.32
C ASN A 776 -19.89 25.36 -6.37
N VAL A 777 -19.74 24.21 -7.02
CA VAL A 777 -18.45 23.52 -7.22
C VAL A 777 -17.99 23.73 -8.66
N TYR A 778 -16.76 24.24 -8.85
CA TYR A 778 -16.12 24.23 -10.17
C TYR A 778 -15.74 22.79 -10.52
N VAL A 779 -16.07 22.31 -11.72
CA VAL A 779 -15.74 20.93 -12.14
C VAL A 779 -15.13 20.94 -13.54
N ALA A 780 -13.99 20.31 -13.73
CA ALA A 780 -13.40 20.13 -15.06
C ALA A 780 -12.97 18.68 -15.32
N SER A 781 -13.19 18.23 -16.54
CA SER A 781 -12.64 16.98 -17.08
C SER A 781 -11.62 17.33 -18.15
N ILE A 782 -10.38 16.87 -17.96
CA ILE A 782 -9.23 17.24 -18.80
C ILE A 782 -8.48 15.99 -19.28
N ALA A 783 -7.72 16.13 -20.36
CA ALA A 783 -6.74 15.16 -20.84
C ALA A 783 -5.60 15.93 -21.51
N VAL A 784 -4.42 15.95 -20.87
CA VAL A 784 -3.30 16.84 -21.21
C VAL A 784 -2.76 16.57 -22.62
N GLY A 785 -2.61 15.30 -22.98
CA GLY A 785 -2.17 14.88 -24.30
C GLY A 785 -3.17 15.17 -25.42
N ALA A 786 -4.46 15.21 -25.10
CA ALA A 786 -5.52 15.52 -26.07
C ALA A 786 -5.63 17.04 -26.34
N ASP A 787 -5.69 17.87 -25.30
CA ASP A 787 -5.67 19.32 -25.44
C ASP A 787 -4.99 20.02 -24.23
N PRO A 788 -3.67 20.28 -24.32
CA PRO A 788 -2.95 20.92 -23.23
C PRO A 788 -3.39 22.37 -22.99
N ARG A 789 -4.02 23.04 -23.97
CA ARG A 789 -4.55 24.40 -23.78
C ARG A 789 -5.81 24.37 -22.91
N GLN A 790 -6.68 23.39 -23.14
CA GLN A 790 -7.87 23.18 -22.32
C GLN A 790 -7.49 22.81 -20.88
N ALA A 791 -6.49 21.95 -20.70
CA ALA A 791 -5.97 21.59 -19.38
C ALA A 791 -5.45 22.82 -18.62
N ILE A 792 -4.60 23.65 -19.24
CA ILE A 792 -4.08 24.89 -18.62
C ILE A 792 -5.22 25.83 -18.23
N LYS A 793 -6.20 26.01 -19.12
CA LYS A 793 -7.37 26.85 -18.86
C LYS A 793 -8.18 26.35 -17.65
N ALA A 794 -8.43 25.05 -17.57
CA ALA A 794 -9.15 24.45 -16.45
C ALA A 794 -8.39 24.62 -15.12
N LEU A 795 -7.07 24.44 -15.10
CA LEU A 795 -6.25 24.66 -13.90
C LEU A 795 -6.30 26.12 -13.42
N ILE A 796 -6.26 27.08 -14.34
CA ILE A 796 -6.36 28.51 -14.03
C ILE A 796 -7.75 28.86 -13.49
N GLU A 797 -8.81 28.38 -14.15
CA GLU A 797 -10.17 28.63 -13.71
C GLU A 797 -10.46 27.99 -12.34
N ALA A 798 -10.03 26.75 -12.12
CA ALA A 798 -10.15 26.06 -10.83
C ALA A 798 -9.42 26.83 -9.70
N GLN A 799 -8.17 27.24 -9.95
CA GLN A 799 -7.38 27.97 -8.95
C GLN A 799 -7.96 29.35 -8.63
N THR A 800 -8.47 30.08 -9.63
CA THR A 800 -9.01 31.43 -9.45
C THR A 800 -10.46 31.46 -8.98
N TYR A 801 -11.16 30.33 -9.02
CA TYR A 801 -12.50 30.21 -8.45
C TYR A 801 -12.43 30.34 -6.93
N ASN A 802 -13.17 31.27 -6.33
CA ASN A 802 -13.21 31.42 -4.86
C ASN A 802 -14.26 30.47 -4.27
N GLY A 803 -13.93 29.18 -4.24
CA GLY A 803 -14.81 28.11 -3.81
C GLY A 803 -14.23 26.73 -4.14
N PRO A 804 -15.00 25.65 -3.91
CA PRO A 804 -14.52 24.29 -4.11
C PRO A 804 -14.34 24.02 -5.60
N ALA A 805 -13.22 23.41 -5.97
CA ALA A 805 -12.93 23.06 -7.36
C ALA A 805 -12.40 21.63 -7.49
N LEU A 806 -12.97 20.86 -8.41
CA LEU A 806 -12.55 19.53 -8.78
C LEU A 806 -12.06 19.50 -10.23
N VAL A 807 -10.83 19.04 -10.45
CA VAL A 807 -10.28 18.73 -11.77
C VAL A 807 -10.02 17.23 -11.86
N ILE A 808 -10.59 16.59 -12.88
CA ILE A 808 -10.42 15.15 -13.16
C ILE A 808 -9.56 15.03 -14.42
N SER A 809 -8.34 14.53 -14.27
CA SER A 809 -7.37 14.39 -15.35
C SER A 809 -7.26 12.94 -15.80
N TYR A 810 -7.63 12.65 -17.04
CA TYR A 810 -7.36 11.34 -17.62
C TYR A 810 -5.85 11.09 -17.62
N SER A 811 -5.42 10.03 -16.95
CA SER A 811 -4.01 9.73 -16.73
C SER A 811 -3.73 8.28 -17.09
N PRO A 812 -3.67 7.92 -18.39
CA PRO A 812 -3.48 6.54 -18.79
C PRO A 812 -2.23 5.89 -18.18
N CYS A 813 -2.34 4.61 -17.83
CA CYS A 813 -1.33 3.87 -17.07
C CYS A 813 -0.70 2.75 -17.91
N GLN A 814 0.54 2.35 -17.60
CA GLN A 814 1.18 1.19 -18.24
C GLN A 814 0.35 -0.10 -18.12
N GLN A 815 -0.46 -0.21 -17.06
CA GLN A 815 -1.36 -1.34 -16.84
C GLN A 815 -2.53 -1.41 -17.83
N HIS A 816 -2.80 -0.34 -18.59
CA HIS A 816 -3.75 -0.38 -19.71
C HIS A 816 -3.22 -1.29 -20.84
N GLY A 817 -1.90 -1.49 -20.89
CA GLY A 817 -1.22 -2.40 -21.81
C GLY A 817 -1.22 -1.91 -23.24
N PHE A 818 -0.57 -0.77 -23.49
CA PHE A 818 -0.38 -0.22 -24.83
C PHE A 818 0.49 -1.12 -25.72
N PRO A 819 0.48 -0.94 -27.06
CA PRO A 819 1.24 -1.78 -27.97
C PRO A 819 2.72 -1.80 -27.61
N SER A 820 3.31 -2.99 -27.46
CA SER A 820 4.66 -3.20 -26.89
C SER A 820 5.78 -2.42 -27.60
N LYS A 821 5.63 -2.12 -28.90
CA LYS A 821 6.59 -1.33 -29.67
C LYS A 821 6.64 0.14 -29.27
N LEU A 822 5.52 0.70 -28.80
CA LEU A 822 5.40 2.12 -28.46
C LEU A 822 5.34 2.31 -26.93
N GLY A 823 4.65 1.41 -26.22
CA GLY A 823 4.45 1.51 -24.77
C GLY A 823 3.92 2.90 -24.37
N MET A 824 4.42 3.42 -23.24
CA MET A 824 4.02 4.73 -22.72
C MET A 824 4.46 5.93 -23.60
N SER A 825 5.33 5.75 -24.60
CA SER A 825 5.67 6.84 -25.52
C SER A 825 4.49 7.28 -26.39
N HIS A 826 3.42 6.47 -26.43
CA HIS A 826 2.17 6.75 -27.15
C HIS A 826 1.13 7.52 -26.32
N LEU A 827 1.43 7.90 -25.07
CA LEU A 827 0.47 8.46 -24.11
C LEU A 827 -0.41 9.58 -24.70
N ALA A 828 0.20 10.60 -25.31
CA ALA A 828 -0.55 11.76 -25.81
C ALA A 828 -1.54 11.39 -26.93
N GLU A 829 -1.16 10.43 -27.78
CA GLU A 829 -2.02 9.93 -28.84
C GLU A 829 -3.16 9.06 -28.28
N GLU A 830 -2.90 8.27 -27.23
CA GLU A 830 -3.94 7.52 -26.52
C GLU A 830 -4.99 8.45 -25.89
N GLU A 831 -4.56 9.51 -25.22
CA GLU A 831 -5.48 10.52 -24.67
C GLU A 831 -6.29 11.21 -25.79
N ARG A 832 -5.65 11.55 -26.91
CA ARG A 832 -6.34 12.16 -28.06
C ARG A 832 -7.42 11.24 -28.62
N LYS A 833 -7.11 9.96 -28.84
CA LYS A 833 -8.07 8.96 -29.33
C LYS A 833 -9.23 8.77 -28.36
N ALA A 834 -8.95 8.71 -27.06
CA ALA A 834 -9.97 8.60 -26.02
C ALA A 834 -10.99 9.75 -26.07
N VAL A 835 -10.52 10.98 -26.30
CA VAL A 835 -11.39 12.15 -26.47
C VAL A 835 -12.13 12.12 -27.80
N GLU A 836 -11.44 11.79 -28.90
CA GLU A 836 -12.01 11.77 -30.25
C GLU A 836 -13.16 10.77 -30.41
N CYS A 837 -13.11 9.62 -29.73
CA CYS A 837 -14.19 8.62 -29.75
C CYS A 837 -15.26 8.81 -28.66
N GLY A 838 -15.11 9.81 -27.78
CA GLY A 838 -16.07 10.08 -26.69
C GLY A 838 -15.89 9.22 -25.44
N TYR A 839 -14.86 8.38 -25.40
CA TYR A 839 -14.48 7.58 -24.22
C TYR A 839 -14.15 8.47 -23.02
N TRP A 840 -13.46 9.59 -23.25
CA TRP A 840 -13.18 10.61 -22.25
C TRP A 840 -13.71 11.98 -22.68
N PRO A 841 -14.70 12.57 -21.97
CA PRO A 841 -15.23 13.88 -22.35
C PRO A 841 -14.36 15.02 -21.83
N LEU A 842 -14.17 16.07 -22.62
CA LEU A 842 -13.55 17.33 -22.16
C LEU A 842 -14.62 18.38 -21.90
N TYR A 843 -14.75 18.83 -20.66
CA TYR A 843 -15.72 19.83 -20.26
C TYR A 843 -15.26 20.65 -19.05
N ARG A 844 -15.90 21.80 -18.84
CA ARG A 844 -15.75 22.66 -17.68
C ARG A 844 -17.12 23.11 -17.20
N TYR A 845 -17.31 23.12 -15.89
CA TYR A 845 -18.46 23.67 -15.20
C TYR A 845 -17.97 24.79 -14.30
N ASP A 846 -18.36 26.03 -14.60
CA ASP A 846 -17.94 27.23 -13.89
C ASP A 846 -19.16 27.95 -13.29
N PRO A 847 -19.36 27.86 -11.97
CA PRO A 847 -20.48 28.51 -11.28
C PRO A 847 -20.59 30.01 -11.56
N ARG A 848 -19.47 30.71 -11.76
CA ARG A 848 -19.42 32.17 -12.02
C ARG A 848 -20.14 32.58 -13.30
N ARG A 849 -20.37 31.64 -14.22
CA ARG A 849 -21.12 31.89 -15.46
C ARG A 849 -22.62 31.96 -15.18
N ALA A 850 -23.12 31.14 -14.27
CA ALA A 850 -24.53 31.17 -13.87
C ALA A 850 -24.90 32.52 -13.23
N GLU A 851 -23.98 33.10 -12.45
CA GLU A 851 -24.13 34.45 -11.87
C GLU A 851 -24.31 35.54 -12.95
N LYS A 852 -23.78 35.30 -14.15
CA LYS A 852 -23.90 36.20 -15.33
C LYS A 852 -25.09 35.85 -16.23
N GLY A 853 -25.94 34.90 -15.83
CA GLY A 853 -27.04 34.38 -16.65
C GLY A 853 -26.58 33.53 -17.83
N GLU A 854 -25.32 33.09 -17.86
CA GLU A 854 -24.77 32.19 -18.87
C GLU A 854 -24.88 30.73 -18.43
N ASN A 855 -24.87 29.80 -19.38
CA ASN A 855 -24.83 28.37 -19.05
C ASN A 855 -23.48 28.04 -18.35
N PRO A 856 -23.51 27.51 -17.11
CA PRO A 856 -22.31 27.16 -16.36
C PRO A 856 -21.59 25.93 -16.89
N PHE A 857 -22.19 25.10 -17.74
CA PHE A 857 -21.55 23.96 -18.38
C PHE A 857 -21.02 24.31 -19.78
N GLN A 858 -19.75 23.99 -20.04
CA GLN A 858 -19.12 24.10 -21.36
C GLN A 858 -18.57 22.75 -21.77
N LEU A 859 -19.06 22.24 -22.90
CA LEU A 859 -18.45 21.08 -23.57
C LEU A 859 -17.35 21.58 -24.51
N ASP A 860 -16.09 21.28 -24.15
CA ASP A 860 -14.91 21.73 -24.89
C ASP A 860 -14.66 20.86 -26.14
N PHE A 861 -15.09 19.59 -26.12
CA PHE A 861 -15.05 18.69 -27.29
C PHE A 861 -16.45 18.25 -27.71
N LYS A 862 -17.00 18.86 -28.78
CA LYS A 862 -18.43 18.72 -29.15
C LYS A 862 -18.73 17.63 -30.18
N LYS A 863 -17.79 17.34 -31.09
CA LYS A 863 -18.01 16.46 -32.24
C LYS A 863 -17.05 15.29 -32.21
N LEU A 864 -17.58 14.08 -32.02
CA LEU A 864 -16.83 12.83 -32.07
C LEU A 864 -16.23 12.63 -33.48
N LYS A 865 -15.04 12.04 -33.54
CA LYS A 865 -14.22 11.84 -34.75
C LYS A 865 -13.74 10.40 -34.95
N GLY A 866 -14.17 9.45 -34.13
CA GLY A 866 -13.80 8.03 -34.23
C GLY A 866 -14.79 7.10 -33.54
N LYS A 867 -14.61 5.80 -33.70
CA LYS A 867 -15.38 4.76 -33.00
C LYS A 867 -14.66 4.31 -31.73
N VAL A 868 -15.39 3.94 -30.69
CA VAL A 868 -14.73 3.51 -29.43
C VAL A 868 -13.94 2.22 -29.64
N VAL A 869 -14.44 1.29 -30.46
CA VAL A 869 -13.83 -0.03 -30.70
C VAL A 869 -12.38 0.10 -31.19
N ASP A 870 -12.08 1.05 -32.06
CA ASP A 870 -10.72 1.29 -32.57
C ASP A 870 -9.76 1.71 -31.45
N TYR A 871 -10.27 2.43 -30.46
CA TYR A 871 -9.52 2.82 -29.26
C TYR A 871 -9.35 1.63 -28.29
N LEU A 872 -10.39 0.81 -28.08
CA LEU A 872 -10.30 -0.38 -27.22
C LEU A 872 -9.25 -1.38 -27.71
N ASN A 873 -9.19 -1.61 -29.02
CA ASN A 873 -8.21 -2.49 -29.67
C ASN A 873 -6.75 -2.08 -29.42
N GLY A 874 -6.50 -0.82 -29.09
CA GLY A 874 -5.17 -0.31 -28.73
C GLY A 874 -4.67 -0.75 -27.36
N GLN A 875 -5.51 -1.39 -26.54
CA GLN A 875 -5.22 -1.63 -25.12
C GLN A 875 -5.42 -3.10 -24.74
N ASN A 876 -4.45 -3.66 -24.04
CA ASN A 876 -4.50 -5.05 -23.59
C ASN A 876 -5.66 -5.30 -22.61
N ARG A 877 -6.05 -4.29 -21.81
CA ARG A 877 -7.18 -4.39 -20.88
C ARG A 877 -8.55 -4.62 -21.54
N TYR A 878 -8.67 -4.46 -22.86
CA TYR A 878 -9.87 -4.82 -23.63
C TYR A 878 -9.62 -6.03 -24.53
N SER A 879 -8.51 -6.03 -25.28
CA SER A 879 -8.20 -7.13 -26.21
C SER A 879 -7.95 -8.48 -25.53
N VAL A 880 -7.60 -8.52 -24.23
CA VAL A 880 -7.52 -9.79 -23.49
C VAL A 880 -8.89 -10.46 -23.37
N LEU A 881 -9.97 -9.68 -23.21
CA LEU A 881 -11.33 -10.19 -23.15
C LEU A 881 -11.76 -10.77 -24.50
N GLU A 882 -11.43 -10.10 -25.60
CA GLU A 882 -11.71 -10.60 -26.96
C GLU A 882 -11.02 -11.95 -27.22
N ARG A 883 -9.78 -12.11 -26.74
CA ARG A 883 -9.03 -13.37 -26.88
C ARG A 883 -9.57 -14.50 -26.02
N GLN A 884 -10.07 -14.19 -24.82
CA GLN A 884 -10.53 -15.21 -23.86
C GLN A 884 -12.02 -15.54 -23.99
N HIS A 885 -12.85 -14.53 -24.26
CA HIS A 885 -14.32 -14.60 -24.26
C HIS A 885 -14.93 -13.66 -25.33
N PRO A 886 -14.77 -13.96 -26.63
CA PRO A 886 -15.13 -13.04 -27.73
C PRO A 886 -16.60 -12.60 -27.72
N GLU A 887 -17.55 -13.52 -27.53
CA GLU A 887 -18.99 -13.18 -27.48
C GLU A 887 -19.33 -12.22 -26.33
N VAL A 888 -18.64 -12.36 -25.20
CA VAL A 888 -18.80 -11.47 -24.05
C VAL A 888 -18.20 -10.09 -24.34
N ALA A 889 -17.03 -10.07 -24.98
CA ALA A 889 -16.35 -8.84 -25.38
C ALA A 889 -17.22 -8.03 -26.34
N ASP A 890 -17.74 -8.65 -27.41
CA ASP A 890 -18.57 -7.99 -28.41
C ASP A 890 -19.79 -7.32 -27.78
N LYS A 891 -20.50 -8.05 -26.92
CA LYS A 891 -21.67 -7.52 -26.19
C LYS A 891 -21.30 -6.33 -25.30
N LEU A 892 -20.23 -6.45 -24.51
CA LEU A 892 -19.82 -5.35 -23.61
C LEU A 892 -19.26 -4.16 -24.39
N HIS A 893 -18.57 -4.36 -25.51
CA HIS A 893 -18.07 -3.27 -26.37
C HIS A 893 -19.22 -2.51 -27.02
N GLU A 894 -20.24 -3.21 -27.51
CA GLU A 894 -21.46 -2.60 -28.05
C GLU A 894 -22.21 -1.80 -26.96
N GLU A 895 -22.38 -2.40 -25.78
CA GLU A 895 -23.01 -1.72 -24.64
C GLU A 895 -22.24 -0.46 -24.24
N LEU A 896 -20.90 -0.53 -24.19
CA LEU A 896 -20.05 0.64 -23.92
C LEU A 896 -20.25 1.72 -24.97
N GLN A 897 -20.24 1.39 -26.27
CA GLN A 897 -20.46 2.36 -27.35
C GLN A 897 -21.80 3.10 -27.17
N VAL A 898 -22.87 2.36 -26.88
CA VAL A 898 -24.21 2.94 -26.66
C VAL A 898 -24.22 3.87 -25.44
N GLU A 899 -23.63 3.48 -24.32
CA GLU A 899 -23.58 4.30 -23.11
C GLU A 899 -22.71 5.56 -23.28
N LEU A 900 -21.60 5.47 -24.03
CA LEU A 900 -20.78 6.63 -24.37
C LEU A 900 -21.51 7.62 -25.28
N GLU A 901 -22.27 7.14 -26.27
CA GLU A 901 -23.10 7.98 -27.13
C GLU A 901 -24.21 8.69 -26.35
N LYS A 902 -24.89 7.96 -25.45
CA LYS A 902 -25.89 8.55 -24.54
C LYS A 902 -25.27 9.64 -23.67
N ARG A 903 -24.13 9.35 -23.03
CA ARG A 903 -23.41 10.33 -22.20
C ARG A 903 -22.99 11.55 -23.01
N HIS A 904 -22.45 11.36 -24.22
CA HIS A 904 -22.04 12.47 -25.08
C HIS A 904 -23.23 13.33 -25.51
N ALA A 905 -24.34 12.71 -25.92
CA ALA A 905 -25.57 13.41 -26.27
C ALA A 905 -26.13 14.21 -25.07
N GLU A 906 -26.08 13.64 -23.86
CA GLU A 906 -26.42 14.35 -22.63
C GLU A 906 -25.54 15.58 -22.44
N ARG A 907 -24.22 15.47 -22.59
CA ARG A 907 -23.30 16.61 -22.42
C ARG A 907 -23.49 17.68 -23.49
N VAL A 908 -23.76 17.29 -24.75
CA VAL A 908 -24.10 18.24 -25.82
C VAL A 908 -25.35 19.03 -25.45
N ARG A 909 -26.39 18.33 -24.94
CA ARG A 909 -27.62 18.97 -24.47
C ARG A 909 -27.36 19.90 -23.29
N MET A 910 -26.57 19.48 -22.31
CA MET A 910 -26.19 20.31 -21.16
C MET A 910 -25.46 21.59 -21.56
N ALA A 911 -24.71 21.59 -22.67
CA ALA A 911 -23.96 22.75 -23.16
C ALA A 911 -24.80 23.72 -24.03
N MET A 912 -26.05 23.39 -24.33
CA MET A 912 -26.93 24.27 -25.10
C MET A 912 -27.38 25.46 -24.26
N SER A 913 -27.51 26.63 -24.89
CA SER A 913 -28.32 27.71 -24.32
C SER A 913 -29.80 27.33 -24.32
N ASP A 914 -30.60 27.94 -23.44
CA ASP A 914 -32.05 27.72 -23.39
C ASP A 914 -32.72 27.92 -24.75
N LYS A 915 -32.25 28.90 -25.54
CA LYS A 915 -32.72 29.15 -26.90
C LYS A 915 -32.38 28.00 -27.87
N GLN A 916 -31.19 27.43 -27.77
CA GLN A 916 -30.79 26.28 -28.58
C GLN A 916 -31.58 25.03 -28.18
N LEU A 917 -31.70 24.78 -26.88
CA LEU A 917 -32.46 23.66 -26.35
C LEU A 917 -33.93 23.76 -26.75
N TRP A 918 -34.56 24.94 -26.61
CA TRP A 918 -35.94 25.17 -27.05
C TRP A 918 -36.13 24.89 -28.54
N LYS A 919 -35.20 25.35 -29.40
CA LYS A 919 -35.25 25.05 -30.84
C LYS A 919 -35.15 23.55 -31.11
N GLU A 920 -34.28 22.85 -30.38
CA GLU A 920 -34.11 21.41 -30.55
C GLU A 920 -35.32 20.62 -30.05
N LEU A 921 -35.87 20.99 -28.88
CA LEU A 921 -37.08 20.39 -28.32
C LEU A 921 -38.29 20.67 -29.22
N ASN A 922 -38.44 21.87 -29.78
CA ASN A 922 -39.51 22.16 -30.74
C ASN A 922 -39.38 21.39 -32.04
N LYS A 923 -38.15 21.16 -32.52
CA LYS A 923 -37.92 20.30 -33.69
C LYS A 923 -38.35 18.85 -33.40
N THR A 924 -38.10 18.37 -32.20
CA THR A 924 -38.37 16.98 -31.80
C THR A 924 -39.82 16.74 -31.34
N TYR A 925 -40.42 17.70 -30.65
CA TYR A 925 -41.71 17.55 -29.95
C TYR A 925 -42.78 18.56 -30.38
N GLY A 926 -42.42 19.68 -31.04
CA GLY A 926 -43.36 20.74 -31.43
C GLY A 926 -44.26 20.42 -32.64
N LYS A 927 -44.21 19.18 -33.14
CA LYS A 927 -45.13 18.65 -34.18
C LYS A 927 -46.16 17.64 -33.62
N LYS A 928 -46.30 17.55 -32.29
CA LYS A 928 -47.40 16.82 -31.65
C LYS A 928 -48.40 17.78 -31.04
#